data_AF-A0A969P3S4-F1
#
_entry.id   AF-A0A969P3S4-F1
#
_cell.length_a   1.000
_cell.length_b   1.000
_cell.length_c   1.000
_cell.angle_alpha   90.00
_cell.angle_beta   90.00
_cell.angle_gamma   90.00
#
_symmetry.space_group_name_H-M   'P 1'
#
loop_
_entity.id
_entity.type
_entity.pdbx_description
1 polymer ?
#
loop_
_entity_poly.entity_id
_entity_poly.type
_entity_poly.pdbx_seq_one_letter_code
_entity_poly.pdbx_strand_id
1 'polypeptide(L)'
;MFIVMRSTINKYTPGPINSAYSCGYWLCSSESCVSLLVSPRKVGLPLCHNLRRLWIVFLLLWLFLSSSGSLSPTLAVSTNESPSGAKNAVRLITDTAIVGHPVVARNYLFWLDGRHLNRAIYGYNLKTEQEFLIPAQHRPRFVASDGTIVAWIEQRDSAFSSYELIRGYDLRTKHIFTFVTATSAAGFGTLAMHNGQLYYTRRDQDQRGLYVYTVATGQIQQIGPGKAEEPVVDDSFLLWNHENPRERYATPSRSLYLRQLENGAGTTMLTGTRNLISYAVDGKYAVWSHTSTTGTQQVVLYDIDRQEHKIISMDMAEYPVIAGDVIAWVNRQDDLDTSTLSVYNSNTGFTDDLVVASSPVRIRPWGFTEQNELVFTVTRATGSGLSELYVSNLQTRGMHFTSQFPSESANHETEQLSTDQIFKDGSFFYDRLPATPENRWALQGVQFHIPEHGINSWQFISNRYGPLRSPGQASPTPEERERAFWMQRASSYLGANTLRVFTSVPGSAEYESPDPSIQPIEVETIYDFAREAEQYDLRLGLVVNNGNNFEMTTERRDWLRELITLFHENDALHLIAYISADNEINNHPYNPPEPGRCQGSEDCYAYDEYAISANNWVHDVRNVIRGVSNELGATPPLITVGLSSERTIPETEETISTETMVDHFFRQYTDGGGNLLAASLDSGIDFISTHRYGEVDDSFFSTFGNKYAYIESIVLEEFGWPTDPLNNEGQPASPNWQEGPAICREDPFNAACFSDAPPFLDTASHIVEVLIEHQRRNTYAGGTAFMLTDMAQKDRVGGCGTSPEDGFTFDLFTGLFAIGGEYCDGTTTTQRGFPKATASRVCLYYHEDDPSFDVNRCTRVPSAEGVYLPLVRR
;
A
#
# COMPACT_ATOMS: atom_id res chain seq x y z
N MET A 1 -49.04 -40.73 11.74
CA MET A 1 -50.23 -41.01 12.57
C MET A 1 -49.73 -41.49 13.93
N PHE A 2 -50.02 -40.72 15.00
CA PHE A 2 -49.61 -40.86 16.41
C PHE A 2 -48.09 -40.96 16.74
N ILE A 3 -47.47 -40.30 17.73
CA ILE A 3 -47.84 -39.70 19.05
C ILE A 3 -47.61 -40.63 20.27
N VAL A 4 -46.48 -40.40 20.96
CA VAL A 4 -46.33 -40.11 22.44
C VAL A 4 -46.07 -41.22 23.50
N MET A 5 -44.86 -41.09 24.09
CA MET A 5 -44.48 -41.03 25.53
C MET A 5 -44.33 -42.23 26.51
N ARG A 6 -43.32 -42.02 27.39
CA ARG A 6 -43.17 -42.37 28.84
C ARG A 6 -42.92 -43.85 29.21
N SER A 7 -41.71 -44.17 29.69
CA SER A 7 -41.23 -44.17 31.11
C SER A 7 -41.48 -45.54 31.80
N THR A 8 -40.72 -46.07 32.77
CA THR A 8 -39.66 -45.55 33.68
C THR A 8 -38.85 -46.72 34.32
N ILE A 9 -37.68 -46.43 34.93
CA ILE A 9 -37.04 -47.11 36.10
C ILE A 9 -36.17 -48.40 35.94
N ASN A 10 -34.86 -48.17 36.18
CA ASN A 10 -33.83 -48.94 36.93
C ASN A 10 -33.51 -50.45 36.68
N LYS A 11 -32.21 -50.73 36.41
CA LYS A 11 -31.26 -51.18 37.47
C LYS A 11 -29.76 -51.25 37.04
N TYR A 12 -28.90 -51.05 38.04
CA TYR A 12 -27.45 -51.36 38.17
C TYR A 12 -26.35 -50.46 37.56
N THR A 13 -25.39 -50.20 38.45
CA THR A 13 -24.14 -49.40 38.42
C THR A 13 -23.01 -50.27 39.03
N PRO A 14 -21.74 -49.82 39.18
CA PRO A 14 -20.95 -48.85 38.42
C PRO A 14 -19.49 -49.32 38.10
N GLY A 15 -18.72 -48.49 37.40
CA GLY A 15 -17.25 -48.51 37.47
C GLY A 15 -16.60 -47.42 36.60
N PRO A 16 -16.14 -46.27 37.16
CA PRO A 16 -15.59 -45.16 36.37
C PRO A 16 -14.08 -44.93 36.57
N ILE A 17 -13.44 -44.38 35.53
CA ILE A 17 -12.11 -43.74 35.55
C ILE A 17 -12.20 -42.42 34.75
N ASN A 18 -11.36 -41.44 35.12
CA ASN A 18 -11.06 -40.15 34.46
C ASN A 18 -11.95 -38.92 34.74
N SER A 19 -11.39 -38.07 35.61
CA SER A 19 -11.07 -36.63 35.40
C SER A 19 -12.15 -35.64 34.92
N ALA A 20 -12.59 -34.80 35.86
CA ALA A 20 -12.79 -33.37 35.64
C ALA A 20 -12.65 -32.63 36.98
N TYR A 21 -11.89 -31.53 37.02
CA TYR A 21 -11.92 -30.55 38.11
C TYR A 21 -12.29 -29.19 37.52
N SER A 22 -13.50 -28.73 37.83
CA SER A 22 -13.91 -27.34 37.69
C SER A 22 -14.20 -26.79 39.10
N CYS A 23 -13.70 -25.59 39.40
CA CYS A 23 -13.89 -24.96 40.70
C CYS A 23 -15.23 -24.20 40.74
N GLY A 24 -16.01 -24.41 41.80
CA GLY A 24 -17.23 -23.66 42.08
C GLY A 24 -17.03 -22.58 43.13
N TYR A 25 -17.73 -21.46 42.96
CA TYR A 25 -17.89 -20.38 43.94
C TYR A 25 -18.77 -20.81 45.12
N TRP A 26 -18.52 -20.26 46.32
CA TRP A 26 -19.54 -20.01 47.35
C TRP A 26 -19.25 -18.71 48.13
N LEU A 27 -20.33 -18.04 48.56
CA LEU A 27 -20.36 -16.72 49.21
C LEU A 27 -20.51 -16.78 50.74
N CYS A 28 -19.94 -15.79 51.44
CA CYS A 28 -20.42 -15.13 52.68
C CYS A 28 -19.43 -13.98 52.98
N SER A 29 -19.72 -12.68 53.11
CA SER A 29 -20.81 -11.86 53.69
C SER A 29 -20.33 -11.09 54.93
N SER A 30 -20.42 -9.75 54.84
CA SER A 30 -20.46 -8.73 55.91
C SER A 30 -19.25 -8.45 56.84
N GLU A 31 -18.94 -7.15 56.91
CA GLU A 31 -18.33 -6.35 58.00
C GLU A 31 -16.81 -6.38 58.29
N SER A 32 -16.16 -5.30 57.82
CA SER A 32 -15.39 -4.33 58.64
C SER A 32 -14.03 -4.68 59.28
N CYS A 33 -13.06 -3.83 58.92
CA CYS A 33 -12.00 -3.24 59.78
C CYS A 33 -10.66 -3.97 60.05
N VAL A 34 -9.61 -3.24 59.61
CA VAL A 34 -8.35 -2.95 60.32
C VAL A 34 -7.19 -3.95 60.24
N SER A 35 -6.02 -3.35 59.99
CA SER A 35 -4.67 -3.88 59.86
C SER A 35 -4.05 -4.41 61.16
N LEU A 36 -3.12 -5.38 61.05
CA LEU A 36 -1.77 -5.27 61.67
C LEU A 36 -0.79 -6.37 61.21
N LEU A 37 0.51 -6.06 61.31
CA LEU A 37 1.63 -6.97 61.07
C LEU A 37 1.68 -8.11 62.11
N VAL A 38 2.34 -9.23 61.77
CA VAL A 38 3.58 -9.74 62.45
C VAL A 38 4.06 -11.06 61.82
N SER A 39 5.38 -11.28 61.88
CA SER A 39 6.12 -12.41 61.28
C SER A 39 6.41 -13.54 62.33
N PRO A 40 7.40 -14.46 62.19
CA PRO A 40 7.20 -15.82 61.69
C PRO A 40 7.63 -16.95 62.66
N ARG A 41 7.34 -18.22 62.32
CA ARG A 41 8.12 -19.46 62.68
C ARG A 41 7.53 -20.69 61.95
N LYS A 42 8.29 -21.43 61.14
CA LYS A 42 9.30 -22.48 61.47
C LYS A 42 8.76 -23.72 62.22
N VAL A 43 8.40 -24.76 61.46
CA VAL A 43 8.74 -26.22 61.58
C VAL A 43 8.43 -26.80 60.17
N GLY A 44 9.11 -27.76 59.54
CA GLY A 44 10.30 -28.56 59.85
C GLY A 44 10.25 -29.83 58.97
N LEU A 45 11.24 -30.03 58.09
CA LEU A 45 11.31 -31.18 57.16
C LEU A 45 11.56 -32.52 57.88
N PRO A 46 11.26 -33.65 57.20
CA PRO A 46 12.40 -34.51 56.86
C PRO A 46 12.45 -35.00 55.40
N LEU A 47 13.70 -34.99 54.90
CA LEU A 47 14.29 -35.83 53.85
C LEU A 47 13.78 -37.31 53.87
N CYS A 48 13.81 -38.14 52.82
CA CYS A 48 14.71 -38.27 51.65
C CYS A 48 14.02 -39.20 50.58
N HIS A 49 14.57 -39.69 49.45
CA HIS A 49 15.91 -39.73 48.83
C HIS A 49 15.78 -39.97 47.30
N ASN A 50 16.70 -39.44 46.46
CA ASN A 50 17.24 -40.00 45.18
C ASN A 50 17.60 -38.93 44.13
N LEU A 51 18.84 -38.43 44.14
CA LEU A 51 19.46 -37.75 42.99
C LEU A 51 21.00 -37.87 43.06
N ARG A 52 21.56 -38.92 42.45
CA ARG A 52 23.02 -39.11 42.26
C ARG A 52 23.30 -39.53 40.81
N ARG A 53 23.31 -38.57 39.89
CA ARG A 53 23.87 -38.76 38.52
C ARG A 53 24.24 -37.50 37.72
N LEU A 54 24.14 -36.29 38.30
CA LEU A 54 24.32 -35.01 37.56
C LEU A 54 25.61 -34.22 37.90
N TRP A 55 26.47 -34.72 38.80
CA TRP A 55 27.59 -33.95 39.35
C TRP A 55 28.96 -34.16 38.66
N ILE A 56 29.04 -34.88 37.54
CA ILE A 56 30.31 -35.19 36.87
C ILE A 56 30.58 -34.29 35.63
N VAL A 57 29.53 -33.73 35.00
CA VAL A 57 29.69 -32.90 33.79
C VAL A 57 30.16 -31.48 34.11
N PHE A 58 29.70 -30.90 35.23
CA PHE A 58 30.01 -29.50 35.58
C PHE A 58 31.46 -29.24 36.03
N LEU A 59 32.23 -30.27 36.39
CA LEU A 59 33.60 -30.08 36.89
C LEU A 59 34.67 -30.01 35.79
N LEU A 60 34.34 -30.40 34.55
CA LEU A 60 35.29 -30.41 33.42
C LEU A 60 35.27 -29.11 32.61
N LEU A 61 34.14 -28.40 32.58
CA LEU A 61 33.97 -27.13 31.85
C LEU A 61 34.62 -25.92 32.54
N TRP A 62 35.00 -26.03 33.81
CA TRP A 62 35.60 -24.92 34.58
C TRP A 62 37.13 -24.88 34.56
N LEU A 63 37.78 -25.91 34.00
CA LEU A 63 39.26 -26.06 34.00
C LEU A 63 39.94 -25.63 32.68
N PHE A 64 39.19 -25.22 31.66
CA PHE A 64 39.75 -24.81 30.36
C PHE A 64 39.85 -23.29 30.15
N LEU A 65 39.41 -22.46 31.11
CA LEU A 65 39.40 -21.00 31.02
C LEU A 65 40.17 -20.33 32.16
N SER A 66 41.46 -20.65 32.30
CA SER A 66 42.42 -19.81 33.05
C SER A 66 43.89 -20.18 32.79
N SER A 67 44.50 -19.60 31.75
CA SER A 67 45.93 -19.25 31.82
C SER A 67 46.22 -18.06 30.90
N SER A 68 46.62 -16.95 31.51
CA SER A 68 47.16 -15.77 30.83
C SER A 68 48.67 -15.88 30.74
N GLY A 69 49.24 -15.43 29.61
CA GLY A 69 50.68 -15.44 29.37
C GLY A 69 51.06 -14.38 28.35
N SER A 70 51.49 -13.21 28.82
CA SER A 70 51.99 -12.12 27.99
C SER A 70 53.44 -12.35 27.58
N LEU A 71 53.79 -12.04 26.33
CA LEU A 71 55.15 -11.75 25.89
C LEU A 71 55.12 -11.03 24.52
N SER A 72 55.66 -9.81 24.46
CA SER A 72 55.98 -9.15 23.19
C SER A 72 57.42 -9.51 22.78
N PRO A 73 57.71 -9.53 21.47
CA PRO A 73 58.78 -8.64 21.01
C PRO A 73 58.46 -7.91 19.71
N THR A 74 59.03 -6.71 19.57
CA THR A 74 59.08 -5.93 18.33
C THR A 74 60.24 -6.39 17.44
N LEU A 75 59.99 -6.57 16.14
CA LEU A 75 60.91 -6.22 15.04
C LEU A 75 60.21 -6.35 13.66
N ALA A 76 60.84 -5.81 12.62
CA ALA A 76 60.16 -5.26 11.45
C ALA A 76 60.14 -6.14 10.18
N VAL A 77 59.16 -5.83 9.31
CA VAL A 77 59.09 -6.03 7.85
C VAL A 77 59.59 -7.37 7.26
N SER A 78 58.65 -8.14 6.71
CA SER A 78 58.82 -8.78 5.40
C SER A 78 57.46 -8.91 4.71
N THR A 79 57.33 -8.36 3.51
CA THR A 79 56.22 -8.65 2.61
C THR A 79 56.22 -10.14 2.28
N ASN A 80 55.09 -10.83 2.48
CA ASN A 80 54.77 -12.09 1.81
C ASN A 80 53.30 -12.06 1.43
N GLU A 81 53.02 -12.57 0.24
CA GLU A 81 51.76 -12.37 -0.48
C GLU A 81 50.59 -13.02 0.26
N SER A 82 49.52 -12.25 0.48
CA SER A 82 48.22 -12.85 0.78
C SER A 82 47.71 -13.56 -0.48
N PRO A 83 47.25 -14.82 -0.42
CA PRO A 83 46.82 -15.55 -1.60
C PRO A 83 45.55 -14.92 -2.20
N SER A 84 45.74 -14.12 -3.25
CA SER A 84 44.65 -13.59 -4.08
C SER A 84 43.91 -14.76 -4.75
N GLY A 85 42.69 -15.06 -4.31
CA GLY A 85 41.97 -16.24 -4.82
C GLY A 85 40.47 -16.33 -4.53
N ALA A 86 39.95 -15.59 -3.53
CA ALA A 86 38.50 -15.47 -3.35
C ALA A 86 37.96 -14.35 -4.25
N LYS A 87 37.47 -14.70 -5.45
CA LYS A 87 36.57 -13.80 -6.19
C LYS A 87 35.29 -13.61 -5.37
N ASN A 88 34.78 -12.38 -5.31
CA ASN A 88 33.55 -12.04 -4.59
C ASN A 88 32.40 -12.99 -4.99
N ALA A 89 31.75 -13.61 -4.01
CA ALA A 89 30.78 -14.69 -4.22
C ALA A 89 29.34 -14.21 -4.54
N VAL A 90 29.22 -12.93 -4.89
CA VAL A 90 27.98 -12.20 -5.17
C VAL A 90 28.26 -11.30 -6.37
N ARG A 91 27.39 -11.35 -7.39
CA ARG A 91 27.49 -10.55 -8.61
C ARG A 91 26.22 -9.73 -8.79
N LEU A 92 26.37 -8.40 -8.75
CA LEU A 92 25.38 -7.48 -9.29
C LEU A 92 25.33 -7.67 -10.81
N ILE A 93 24.14 -7.87 -11.35
CA ILE A 93 23.88 -8.04 -12.79
C ILE A 93 23.50 -6.69 -13.41
N THR A 94 22.59 -5.97 -12.74
CA THR A 94 22.10 -4.66 -13.18
C THR A 94 21.48 -3.93 -11.99
N ASP A 95 21.54 -2.60 -11.99
CA ASP A 95 21.06 -1.67 -10.96
C ASP A 95 19.84 -0.84 -11.41
N THR A 96 19.16 -1.31 -12.46
CA THR A 96 18.19 -0.51 -13.20
C THR A 96 16.76 -0.62 -12.63
N ALA A 97 15.82 0.11 -13.23
CA ALA A 97 14.41 0.11 -12.83
C ALA A 97 13.72 -1.20 -13.26
N ILE A 98 14.00 -2.32 -12.60
CA ILE A 98 13.37 -3.61 -12.88
C ILE A 98 11.88 -3.55 -12.51
N VAL A 99 11.02 -3.87 -13.47
CA VAL A 99 9.56 -3.89 -13.30
C VAL A 99 9.04 -5.33 -13.39
N GLY A 100 8.22 -5.74 -12.43
CA GLY A 100 7.59 -7.06 -12.42
C GLY A 100 8.54 -8.18 -12.01
N HIS A 101 8.47 -9.33 -12.70
CA HIS A 101 9.14 -10.57 -12.29
C HIS A 101 10.31 -10.91 -13.25
N PRO A 102 11.58 -10.83 -12.79
CA PRO A 102 12.72 -11.45 -13.45
C PRO A 102 12.51 -12.95 -13.69
N VAL A 103 13.00 -13.42 -14.84
CA VAL A 103 12.93 -14.82 -15.28
C VAL A 103 14.34 -15.41 -15.29
N VAL A 104 14.53 -16.52 -14.58
CA VAL A 104 15.75 -17.33 -14.66
C VAL A 104 15.52 -18.46 -15.64
N ALA A 105 16.33 -18.55 -16.70
CA ALA A 105 16.13 -19.53 -17.76
C ALA A 105 17.48 -20.04 -18.30
N ARG A 106 17.87 -21.25 -17.87
CA ARG A 106 19.15 -21.90 -18.22
C ARG A 106 20.37 -21.06 -17.80
N ASN A 107 21.07 -20.50 -18.79
CA ASN A 107 22.22 -19.62 -18.62
C ASN A 107 21.87 -18.14 -18.89
N TYR A 108 20.58 -17.79 -18.84
CA TYR A 108 20.09 -16.43 -19.07
C TYR A 108 19.22 -15.94 -17.92
N LEU A 109 19.28 -14.64 -17.69
CA LEU A 109 18.30 -13.88 -16.91
C LEU A 109 17.55 -12.95 -17.87
N PHE A 110 16.25 -12.76 -17.68
CA PHE A 110 15.45 -11.77 -18.43
C PHE A 110 14.61 -10.92 -17.48
N TRP A 111 14.44 -9.64 -17.80
CA TRP A 111 13.61 -8.72 -17.01
C TRP A 111 12.99 -7.63 -17.88
N LEU A 112 11.98 -6.94 -17.35
CA LEU A 112 11.46 -5.71 -17.92
C LEU A 112 12.16 -4.52 -17.24
N ASP A 113 12.66 -3.60 -18.05
CA ASP A 113 13.29 -2.36 -17.61
C ASP A 113 12.33 -1.18 -17.82
N GLY A 114 12.09 -0.44 -16.74
CA GLY A 114 11.15 0.67 -16.63
C GLY A 114 11.74 2.05 -16.91
N ARG A 115 13.03 2.19 -17.27
CA ARG A 115 13.67 3.50 -17.54
C ARG A 115 13.09 4.26 -18.75
N HIS A 116 12.17 3.65 -19.50
CA HIS A 116 11.56 4.22 -20.69
C HIS A 116 10.04 3.95 -20.72
N LEU A 117 9.25 4.93 -21.21
CA LEU A 117 7.78 4.91 -21.24
C LEU A 117 7.14 3.66 -21.87
N ASN A 118 7.83 2.99 -22.80
CA ASN A 118 7.32 1.77 -23.43
C ASN A 118 7.73 0.47 -22.72
N ARG A 119 8.64 0.51 -21.74
CA ARG A 119 9.35 -0.64 -21.13
C ARG A 119 10.17 -1.44 -22.16
N ALA A 120 11.26 -2.08 -21.72
CA ALA A 120 12.13 -2.87 -22.59
C ALA A 120 12.44 -4.24 -21.96
N ILE A 121 12.44 -5.31 -22.75
CA ILE A 121 12.88 -6.64 -22.28
C ILE A 121 14.39 -6.73 -22.47
N TYR A 122 15.12 -6.79 -21.37
CA TYR A 122 16.56 -7.06 -21.36
C TYR A 122 16.81 -8.53 -21.04
N GLY A 123 17.92 -9.04 -21.57
CA GLY A 123 18.46 -10.36 -21.27
C GLY A 123 19.93 -10.27 -20.90
N TYR A 124 20.38 -11.09 -19.94
CA TYR A 124 21.78 -11.21 -19.54
C TYR A 124 22.23 -12.65 -19.71
N ASN A 125 23.33 -12.87 -20.43
CA ASN A 125 23.93 -14.19 -20.60
C ASN A 125 24.97 -14.42 -19.50
N LEU A 126 24.67 -15.33 -18.57
CA LEU A 126 25.50 -15.66 -17.40
C LEU A 126 26.87 -16.25 -17.77
N LYS A 127 26.99 -16.85 -18.97
CA LYS A 127 28.20 -17.49 -19.48
C LYS A 127 29.13 -16.54 -20.23
N THR A 128 28.59 -15.53 -20.92
CA THR A 128 29.40 -14.51 -21.62
C THR A 128 29.51 -13.20 -20.85
N GLU A 129 28.78 -13.05 -19.73
CA GLU A 129 28.68 -11.85 -18.90
C GLU A 129 28.26 -10.62 -19.72
N GLN A 130 27.29 -10.80 -20.63
CA GLN A 130 26.82 -9.77 -21.55
C GLN A 130 25.31 -9.58 -21.47
N GLU A 131 24.91 -8.33 -21.27
CA GLU A 131 23.55 -7.83 -21.45
C GLU A 131 23.23 -7.63 -22.94
N PHE A 132 21.98 -7.86 -23.32
CA PHE A 132 21.44 -7.62 -24.66
C PHE A 132 19.95 -7.30 -24.61
N LEU A 133 19.49 -6.49 -25.57
CA LEU A 133 18.07 -6.11 -25.70
C LEU A 133 17.30 -7.13 -26.55
N ILE A 134 16.09 -7.50 -26.13
CA ILE A 134 15.11 -8.19 -26.98
C ILE A 134 14.30 -7.12 -27.74
N PRO A 135 14.21 -7.15 -29.09
CA PRO A 135 13.60 -6.08 -29.87
C PRO A 135 12.05 -6.12 -29.88
N ALA A 136 11.43 -6.06 -28.71
CA ALA A 136 9.98 -5.89 -28.56
C ALA A 136 9.51 -4.61 -29.26
N GLN A 137 8.31 -4.66 -29.88
CA GLN A 137 7.84 -3.59 -30.76
C GLN A 137 6.89 -2.59 -30.09
N HIS A 138 6.22 -2.99 -29.00
CA HIS A 138 5.22 -2.20 -28.29
C HIS A 138 5.49 -2.27 -26.78
N ARG A 139 4.45 -2.24 -25.94
CA ARG A 139 4.55 -2.29 -24.47
C ARG A 139 4.58 -3.75 -23.99
N PRO A 140 5.74 -4.36 -23.67
CA PRO A 140 5.81 -5.71 -23.14
C PRO A 140 5.33 -5.79 -21.68
N ARG A 141 4.64 -6.88 -21.36
CA ARG A 141 4.21 -7.31 -20.02
C ARG A 141 4.43 -8.83 -19.92
N PHE A 142 4.70 -9.33 -18.70
CA PHE A 142 4.93 -10.74 -18.36
C PHE A 142 5.91 -11.48 -19.30
N VAL A 143 7.16 -11.68 -18.86
CA VAL A 143 8.15 -12.46 -19.61
C VAL A 143 8.14 -13.92 -19.15
N ALA A 144 8.38 -14.86 -20.06
CA ALA A 144 8.70 -16.25 -19.77
C ALA A 144 9.78 -16.77 -20.73
N SER A 145 10.59 -17.76 -20.34
CA SER A 145 11.61 -18.33 -21.23
C SER A 145 12.03 -19.73 -20.82
N ASP A 146 12.28 -20.59 -21.80
CA ASP A 146 12.93 -21.90 -21.62
C ASP A 146 14.46 -21.86 -21.87
N GLY A 147 15.03 -20.66 -22.01
CA GLY A 147 16.46 -20.44 -22.33
C GLY A 147 16.80 -20.62 -23.82
N THR A 148 15.82 -20.96 -24.66
CA THR A 148 15.96 -20.98 -26.14
C THR A 148 15.06 -19.93 -26.80
N ILE A 149 13.85 -19.74 -26.27
CA ILE A 149 12.87 -18.74 -26.70
C ILE A 149 12.52 -17.84 -25.53
N VAL A 150 12.39 -16.54 -25.78
CA VAL A 150 11.80 -15.57 -24.84
C VAL A 150 10.38 -15.28 -25.32
N ALA A 151 9.39 -15.45 -24.46
CA ALA A 151 7.99 -15.13 -24.70
C ALA A 151 7.55 -13.92 -23.86
N TRP A 152 6.67 -13.08 -24.41
CA TRP A 152 6.06 -11.95 -23.69
C TRP A 152 4.67 -11.66 -24.21
N ILE A 153 3.84 -10.98 -23.41
CA ILE A 153 2.62 -10.33 -23.89
C ILE A 153 2.96 -8.92 -24.35
N GLU A 154 2.53 -8.50 -25.54
CA GLU A 154 2.53 -7.09 -25.94
C GLU A 154 1.13 -6.63 -26.29
N GLN A 155 0.76 -5.44 -25.83
CA GLN A 155 -0.47 -4.77 -26.23
C GLN A 155 -0.25 -4.05 -27.56
N ARG A 156 -1.25 -4.16 -28.45
CA ARG A 156 -1.34 -3.44 -29.72
C ARG A 156 -2.57 -2.54 -29.66
N ASP A 157 -2.33 -1.24 -29.71
CA ASP A 157 -3.38 -0.25 -29.83
C ASP A 157 -3.53 0.17 -31.30
N SER A 158 -4.78 0.28 -31.75
CA SER A 158 -5.14 0.76 -33.09
C SER A 158 -6.27 1.79 -32.97
N ALA A 159 -6.50 2.57 -34.02
CA ALA A 159 -7.54 3.62 -34.03
C ALA A 159 -8.99 3.13 -33.81
N PHE A 160 -9.23 1.80 -33.80
CA PHE A 160 -10.56 1.21 -33.67
C PHE A 160 -10.67 0.10 -32.60
N SER A 161 -9.55 -0.41 -32.09
CA SER A 161 -9.52 -1.41 -31.02
C SER A 161 -8.10 -1.60 -30.45
N SER A 162 -8.03 -2.04 -29.20
CA SER A 162 -6.82 -2.55 -28.54
C SER A 162 -6.92 -4.06 -28.32
N TYR A 163 -5.81 -4.77 -28.55
CA TYR A 163 -5.74 -6.23 -28.40
C TYR A 163 -4.34 -6.69 -27.98
N GLU A 164 -4.25 -7.85 -27.33
CA GLU A 164 -2.96 -8.43 -26.93
C GLU A 164 -2.44 -9.49 -27.91
N LEU A 165 -1.12 -9.59 -27.98
CA LEU A 165 -0.38 -10.65 -28.66
C LEU A 165 0.54 -11.34 -27.65
N ILE A 166 0.56 -12.68 -27.63
CA ILE A 166 1.70 -13.41 -27.07
C ILE A 166 2.75 -13.55 -28.18
N ARG A 167 3.95 -13.09 -27.90
CA ARG A 167 5.08 -12.98 -28.84
C ARG A 167 6.21 -13.89 -28.41
N GLY A 168 7.06 -14.26 -29.36
CA GLY A 168 8.23 -15.09 -29.15
C GLY A 168 9.45 -14.52 -29.85
N TYR A 169 10.62 -14.70 -29.24
CA TYR A 169 11.93 -14.40 -29.82
C TYR A 169 12.84 -15.62 -29.65
N ASP A 170 13.23 -16.24 -30.76
CA ASP A 170 14.21 -17.34 -30.77
C ASP A 170 15.62 -16.76 -30.58
N LEU A 171 16.27 -17.08 -29.46
CA LEU A 171 17.59 -16.56 -29.08
C LEU A 171 18.71 -17.03 -30.03
N ARG A 172 18.52 -18.11 -30.77
CA ARG A 172 19.47 -18.70 -31.73
C ARG A 172 19.29 -18.10 -33.14
N THR A 173 18.05 -17.93 -33.62
CA THR A 173 17.79 -17.34 -34.95
C THR A 173 17.63 -15.82 -34.94
N LYS A 174 17.47 -15.22 -33.75
CA LYS A 174 17.22 -13.78 -33.54
C LYS A 174 15.94 -13.29 -34.22
N HIS A 175 14.96 -14.19 -34.42
CA HIS A 175 13.71 -13.92 -35.13
C HIS A 175 12.53 -13.73 -34.16
N ILE A 176 11.70 -12.71 -34.39
CA ILE A 176 10.44 -12.48 -33.65
C ILE A 176 9.28 -13.13 -34.37
N PHE A 177 8.40 -13.79 -33.63
CA PHE A 177 7.15 -14.37 -34.12
C PHE A 177 6.00 -14.13 -33.13
N THR A 178 4.78 -14.46 -33.53
CA THR A 178 3.58 -14.41 -32.68
C THR A 178 3.12 -15.84 -32.39
N PHE A 179 2.82 -16.13 -31.14
CA PHE A 179 2.21 -17.38 -30.69
C PHE A 179 0.69 -17.35 -30.86
N VAL A 180 0.03 -16.39 -30.19
CA VAL A 180 -1.43 -16.29 -30.09
C VAL A 180 -1.84 -14.82 -30.10
N THR A 181 -2.99 -14.52 -30.68
CA THR A 181 -3.63 -13.19 -30.68
C THR A 181 -4.93 -13.27 -29.89
N ALA A 182 -5.12 -12.37 -28.93
CA ALA A 182 -6.40 -12.20 -28.23
C ALA A 182 -7.35 -11.31 -29.05
N THR A 183 -8.64 -11.38 -28.72
CA THR A 183 -9.66 -10.48 -29.29
C THR A 183 -9.88 -9.22 -28.46
N SER A 184 -9.22 -9.10 -27.29
CA SER A 184 -9.37 -8.00 -26.33
C SER A 184 -8.02 -7.53 -25.78
N ALA A 185 -7.99 -6.33 -25.19
CA ALA A 185 -6.81 -5.66 -24.65
C ALA A 185 -6.27 -6.25 -23.32
N ALA A 186 -7.03 -7.15 -22.68
CA ALA A 186 -6.67 -7.84 -21.44
C ALA A 186 -6.93 -9.36 -21.54
N GLY A 187 -6.97 -9.90 -22.77
CA GLY A 187 -7.34 -11.29 -23.06
C GLY A 187 -6.35 -12.36 -22.55
N PHE A 188 -5.14 -11.98 -22.17
CA PHE A 188 -4.13 -12.86 -21.55
C PHE A 188 -3.78 -12.44 -20.12
N GLY A 189 -3.43 -13.41 -19.28
CA GLY A 189 -2.88 -13.22 -17.94
C GLY A 189 -1.37 -13.48 -17.90
N THR A 190 -0.94 -14.41 -17.07
CA THR A 190 0.47 -14.77 -16.85
C THR A 190 0.99 -15.83 -17.84
N LEU A 191 2.30 -15.86 -18.05
CA LEU A 191 3.00 -16.83 -18.90
C LEU A 191 3.96 -17.71 -18.09
N ALA A 192 4.17 -18.95 -18.52
CA ALA A 192 5.34 -19.76 -18.18
C ALA A 192 5.77 -20.61 -19.38
N MET A 193 7.06 -20.90 -19.52
CA MET A 193 7.58 -21.57 -20.71
C MET A 193 8.68 -22.56 -20.34
N HIS A 194 8.54 -23.80 -20.81
CA HIS A 194 9.54 -24.85 -20.59
C HIS A 194 9.60 -25.83 -21.76
N ASN A 195 10.81 -26.24 -22.15
CA ASN A 195 11.08 -27.22 -23.21
C ASN A 195 10.20 -27.07 -24.49
N GLY A 196 10.07 -25.86 -25.03
CA GLY A 196 9.27 -25.59 -26.22
C GLY A 196 7.75 -25.69 -26.04
N GLN A 197 7.26 -25.73 -24.80
CA GLN A 197 5.85 -25.57 -24.43
C GLN A 197 5.65 -24.23 -23.72
N LEU A 198 4.67 -23.44 -24.18
CA LEU A 198 4.30 -22.16 -23.60
C LEU A 198 2.92 -22.30 -22.95
N TYR A 199 2.89 -22.16 -21.63
CA TYR A 199 1.67 -22.14 -20.83
C TYR A 199 1.23 -20.69 -20.63
N TYR A 200 -0.05 -20.42 -20.86
CA TYR A 200 -0.60 -19.07 -20.78
C TYR A 200 -2.05 -19.09 -20.34
N THR A 201 -2.44 -18.08 -19.57
CA THR A 201 -3.83 -17.95 -19.09
C THR A 201 -4.58 -16.97 -19.97
N ARG A 202 -5.84 -17.30 -20.26
CA ARG A 202 -6.76 -16.45 -21.02
C ARG A 202 -7.85 -15.91 -20.10
N ARG A 203 -8.20 -14.65 -20.32
CA ARG A 203 -9.19 -13.89 -19.55
C ARG A 203 -10.40 -13.45 -20.37
N ASP A 204 -10.37 -13.61 -21.70
CA ASP A 204 -11.53 -13.41 -22.58
C ASP A 204 -12.72 -14.29 -22.12
N GLN A 205 -13.94 -13.73 -22.05
CA GLN A 205 -15.10 -14.40 -21.43
C GLN A 205 -15.37 -15.81 -21.97
N ASP A 206 -15.43 -15.98 -23.29
CA ASP A 206 -15.71 -17.27 -23.95
C ASP A 206 -14.53 -18.24 -23.99
N GLN A 207 -13.31 -17.76 -23.68
CA GLN A 207 -12.07 -18.53 -23.87
C GLN A 207 -11.26 -18.64 -22.57
N ARG A 208 -11.86 -18.32 -21.42
CA ARG A 208 -11.19 -18.25 -20.11
C ARG A 208 -10.64 -19.62 -19.66
N GLY A 209 -9.37 -19.63 -19.24
CA GLY A 209 -8.69 -20.82 -18.73
C GLY A 209 -7.19 -20.86 -18.98
N LEU A 210 -6.56 -21.94 -18.57
CA LEU A 210 -5.15 -22.23 -18.79
C LEU A 210 -4.97 -23.05 -20.07
N TYR A 211 -4.04 -22.63 -20.93
CA TYR A 211 -3.72 -23.26 -22.20
C TYR A 211 -2.22 -23.57 -22.30
N VAL A 212 -1.88 -24.51 -23.18
CA VAL A 212 -0.52 -24.76 -23.65
C VAL A 212 -0.44 -24.57 -25.17
N TYR A 213 0.62 -23.92 -25.64
CA TYR A 213 1.02 -23.85 -27.05
C TYR A 213 2.31 -24.67 -27.23
N THR A 214 2.30 -25.63 -28.14
CA THR A 214 3.48 -26.42 -28.50
C THR A 214 4.24 -25.76 -29.64
N VAL A 215 5.42 -25.17 -29.36
CA VAL A 215 6.24 -24.42 -30.34
C VAL A 215 6.47 -25.22 -31.62
N ALA A 216 6.83 -26.50 -31.49
CA ALA A 216 7.25 -27.35 -32.61
C ALA A 216 6.12 -27.71 -33.60
N THR A 217 4.86 -27.67 -33.16
CA THR A 217 3.71 -28.11 -33.96
C THR A 217 2.68 -27.01 -34.21
N GLY A 218 2.77 -25.88 -33.49
CA GLY A 218 1.76 -24.82 -33.50
C GLY A 218 0.43 -25.22 -32.86
N GLN A 219 0.36 -26.35 -32.16
CA GLN A 219 -0.87 -26.85 -31.55
C GLN A 219 -1.17 -26.13 -30.23
N ILE A 220 -2.44 -25.77 -30.05
CA ILE A 220 -2.98 -25.18 -28.82
C ILE A 220 -3.90 -26.22 -28.15
N GLN A 221 -3.74 -26.41 -26.85
CA GLN A 221 -4.60 -27.26 -26.03
C GLN A 221 -5.01 -26.54 -24.75
N GLN A 222 -6.29 -26.61 -24.37
CA GLN A 222 -6.76 -26.18 -23.06
C GLN A 222 -6.39 -27.24 -22.00
N ILE A 223 -5.79 -26.78 -20.90
CA ILE A 223 -5.30 -27.60 -19.79
C ILE A 223 -6.29 -27.58 -18.62
N GLY A 224 -6.86 -26.40 -18.32
CA GLY A 224 -7.86 -26.21 -17.26
C GLY A 224 -8.88 -25.12 -17.65
N PRO A 225 -10.19 -25.37 -17.52
CA PRO A 225 -11.22 -24.35 -17.77
C PRO A 225 -11.34 -23.36 -16.60
N GLY A 226 -12.00 -22.22 -16.84
CA GLY A 226 -12.39 -21.29 -15.78
C GLY A 226 -11.26 -20.38 -15.31
N LYS A 227 -11.26 -20.02 -14.02
CA LYS A 227 -10.39 -18.98 -13.45
C LYS A 227 -9.00 -19.49 -13.05
N ALA A 228 -8.31 -20.19 -13.95
CA ALA A 228 -6.93 -20.65 -13.73
C ALA A 228 -5.92 -19.53 -14.04
N GLU A 229 -5.02 -19.24 -13.09
CA GLU A 229 -4.01 -18.17 -13.17
C GLU A 229 -2.61 -18.68 -12.74
N GLU A 230 -1.55 -17.93 -13.09
CA GLU A 230 -0.16 -18.12 -12.62
C GLU A 230 0.44 -19.52 -12.86
N PRO A 231 0.55 -20.01 -14.11
CA PRO A 231 1.19 -21.29 -14.35
C PRO A 231 2.67 -21.25 -13.93
N VAL A 232 3.16 -22.32 -13.32
CA VAL A 232 4.59 -22.57 -13.05
C VAL A 232 4.91 -24.00 -13.48
N VAL A 233 6.01 -24.21 -14.19
CA VAL A 233 6.31 -25.49 -14.85
C VAL A 233 7.79 -25.86 -14.76
N ASP A 234 8.06 -27.15 -14.60
CA ASP A 234 9.38 -27.78 -14.71
C ASP A 234 9.35 -28.93 -15.74
N ASP A 235 10.35 -29.82 -15.74
CA ASP A 235 10.41 -30.97 -16.65
C ASP A 235 9.23 -31.97 -16.50
N SER A 236 8.59 -32.04 -15.32
CA SER A 236 7.70 -33.15 -14.94
C SER A 236 6.28 -32.71 -14.55
N PHE A 237 6.09 -31.47 -14.14
CA PHE A 237 4.90 -30.96 -13.44
C PHE A 237 4.55 -29.53 -13.87
N LEU A 238 3.25 -29.25 -13.80
CA LEU A 238 2.65 -27.93 -13.98
C LEU A 238 1.81 -27.62 -12.74
N LEU A 239 2.16 -26.51 -12.07
CA LEU A 239 1.34 -25.87 -11.04
C LEU A 239 0.52 -24.72 -11.63
N TRP A 240 -0.65 -24.46 -11.06
CA TRP A 240 -1.42 -23.22 -11.25
C TRP A 240 -2.40 -23.01 -10.10
N ASN A 241 -2.80 -21.76 -9.86
CA ASN A 241 -3.87 -21.43 -8.92
C ASN A 241 -5.22 -21.34 -9.66
N HIS A 242 -6.32 -21.58 -8.95
CA HIS A 242 -7.68 -21.36 -9.45
C HIS A 242 -8.49 -20.57 -8.44
N GLU A 243 -9.08 -19.44 -8.83
CA GLU A 243 -10.02 -18.68 -7.99
C GLU A 243 -11.32 -19.48 -7.84
N ASN A 244 -11.62 -19.93 -6.61
CA ASN A 244 -12.82 -20.72 -6.34
C ASN A 244 -14.10 -19.88 -6.53
N PRO A 245 -15.23 -20.50 -6.94
CA PRO A 245 -16.51 -19.80 -7.02
C PRO A 245 -16.90 -19.14 -5.70
N ARG A 246 -17.38 -17.89 -5.76
CA ARG A 246 -17.77 -17.12 -4.56
C ARG A 246 -19.12 -17.59 -4.02
N GLU A 247 -19.18 -17.88 -2.73
CA GLU A 247 -20.41 -17.70 -1.97
C GLU A 247 -20.54 -16.22 -1.58
N ARG A 248 -21.79 -15.73 -1.40
CA ARG A 248 -22.04 -14.32 -1.06
C ARG A 248 -21.33 -13.99 0.26
N TYR A 249 -20.56 -12.89 0.28
CA TYR A 249 -19.75 -12.43 1.42
C TYR A 249 -18.55 -13.34 1.82
N ALA A 250 -18.06 -14.23 0.95
CA ALA A 250 -16.86 -15.02 1.22
C ALA A 250 -15.58 -14.40 0.61
N THR A 251 -14.53 -14.25 1.44
CA THR A 251 -13.16 -13.89 1.02
C THR A 251 -12.67 -14.75 -0.16
N PRO A 252 -12.00 -14.20 -1.18
CA PRO A 252 -11.44 -14.99 -2.27
C PRO A 252 -10.54 -16.13 -1.76
N SER A 253 -10.82 -17.36 -2.20
CA SER A 253 -9.96 -18.51 -1.92
C SER A 253 -9.39 -19.06 -3.22
N ARG A 254 -8.14 -19.52 -3.17
CA ARG A 254 -7.42 -20.08 -4.32
C ARG A 254 -7.05 -21.52 -4.04
N SER A 255 -7.35 -22.38 -4.99
CA SER A 255 -6.93 -23.79 -4.96
C SER A 255 -5.69 -23.97 -5.82
N LEU A 256 -4.63 -24.53 -5.24
CA LEU A 256 -3.38 -24.85 -5.93
C LEU A 256 -3.50 -26.26 -6.53
N TYR A 257 -3.34 -26.35 -7.85
CA TYR A 257 -3.40 -27.60 -8.59
C TYR A 257 -2.03 -27.99 -9.12
N LEU A 258 -1.75 -29.30 -9.14
CA LEU A 258 -0.58 -29.93 -9.74
C LEU A 258 -1.04 -30.93 -10.80
N ARG A 259 -0.45 -30.85 -11.99
CA ARG A 259 -0.61 -31.84 -13.06
C ARG A 259 0.75 -32.39 -13.47
N GLN A 260 0.85 -33.71 -13.55
CA GLN A 260 2.01 -34.38 -14.11
C GLN A 260 1.96 -34.29 -15.65
N LEU A 261 3.08 -33.92 -16.26
CA LEU A 261 3.21 -33.76 -17.71
C LEU A 261 3.49 -35.09 -18.40
N GLU A 262 4.35 -35.93 -17.81
CA GLU A 262 4.61 -37.28 -18.32
C GLU A 262 3.41 -38.21 -18.12
N ASN A 263 3.23 -39.13 -19.08
CA ASN A 263 2.23 -40.21 -19.06
C ASN A 263 0.75 -39.77 -18.98
N GLY A 264 0.44 -38.47 -18.99
CA GLY A 264 -0.93 -37.95 -18.96
C GLY A 264 -1.66 -38.20 -17.63
N ALA A 265 -0.92 -38.34 -16.53
CA ALA A 265 -1.51 -38.54 -15.21
C ALA A 265 -2.32 -37.31 -14.75
N GLY A 266 -3.31 -37.58 -13.88
CA GLY A 266 -4.39 -36.64 -13.59
C GLY A 266 -3.97 -35.38 -12.81
N THR A 267 -4.76 -34.32 -12.98
CA THR A 267 -4.68 -33.12 -12.14
C THR A 267 -5.08 -33.45 -10.70
N THR A 268 -4.25 -33.05 -9.74
CA THR A 268 -4.48 -33.18 -8.29
C THR A 268 -4.55 -31.80 -7.65
N MET A 269 -5.48 -31.57 -6.73
CA MET A 269 -5.50 -30.36 -5.90
C MET A 269 -4.57 -30.58 -4.70
N LEU A 270 -3.54 -29.75 -4.55
CA LEU A 270 -2.59 -29.84 -3.44
C LEU A 270 -3.15 -29.20 -2.16
N THR A 271 -3.76 -28.02 -2.30
CA THR A 271 -4.38 -27.30 -1.20
C THR A 271 -5.48 -26.37 -1.72
N GLY A 272 -6.50 -26.13 -0.89
CA GLY A 272 -7.47 -25.05 -1.07
C GLY A 272 -7.30 -24.08 0.09
N THR A 273 -6.61 -22.96 -0.13
CA THR A 273 -6.29 -22.01 0.94
C THR A 273 -6.94 -20.66 0.67
N ARG A 274 -7.34 -20.00 1.76
CA ARG A 274 -7.49 -18.55 1.75
C ARG A 274 -6.06 -17.99 1.71
N ASN A 275 -5.80 -16.94 0.93
CA ASN A 275 -4.51 -16.25 0.87
C ASN A 275 -3.32 -17.13 0.42
N LEU A 276 -3.40 -17.72 -0.78
CA LEU A 276 -2.23 -18.27 -1.48
C LEU A 276 -1.39 -17.12 -2.02
N ILE A 277 -0.11 -17.04 -1.65
CA ILE A 277 0.78 -15.90 -1.95
C ILE A 277 1.66 -16.20 -3.17
N SER A 278 2.37 -17.34 -3.17
CA SER A 278 3.29 -17.72 -4.26
C SER A 278 3.71 -19.19 -4.15
N TYR A 279 4.20 -19.79 -5.24
CA TYR A 279 4.57 -21.20 -5.30
C TYR A 279 5.56 -21.51 -6.43
N ALA A 280 6.26 -22.63 -6.28
CA ALA A 280 7.21 -23.16 -7.27
C ALA A 280 7.22 -24.70 -7.24
N VAL A 281 7.75 -25.32 -8.30
CA VAL A 281 7.93 -26.77 -8.42
C VAL A 281 9.28 -27.06 -9.07
N ASP A 282 9.98 -28.08 -8.56
CA ASP A 282 11.12 -28.69 -9.26
C ASP A 282 11.26 -30.17 -8.83
N GLY A 283 11.27 -31.07 -9.82
CA GLY A 283 11.31 -32.50 -9.64
C GLY A 283 10.19 -33.01 -8.73
N LYS A 284 10.55 -33.79 -7.71
CA LYS A 284 9.63 -34.40 -6.73
C LYS A 284 9.04 -33.42 -5.71
N TYR A 285 9.31 -32.12 -5.79
CA TYR A 285 8.90 -31.15 -4.76
C TYR A 285 8.09 -29.99 -5.32
N ALA A 286 6.95 -29.72 -4.66
CA ALA A 286 6.23 -28.45 -4.78
C ALA A 286 6.40 -27.65 -3.48
N VAL A 287 6.56 -26.33 -3.61
CA VAL A 287 6.62 -25.40 -2.48
C VAL A 287 5.60 -24.28 -2.67
N TRP A 288 5.00 -23.81 -1.58
CA TRP A 288 4.13 -22.62 -1.60
C TRP A 288 4.19 -21.83 -0.30
N SER A 289 3.94 -20.53 -0.38
CA SER A 289 3.63 -19.68 0.76
C SER A 289 2.14 -19.36 0.81
N HIS A 290 1.58 -19.34 2.02
CA HIS A 290 0.20 -18.96 2.29
C HIS A 290 0.09 -18.32 3.68
N THR A 291 -0.95 -17.53 3.91
CA THR A 291 -1.33 -17.10 5.26
C THR A 291 -2.12 -18.24 5.92
N SER A 292 -1.64 -18.70 7.07
CA SER A 292 -2.34 -19.69 7.90
C SER A 292 -3.62 -19.11 8.53
N THR A 293 -4.45 -19.97 9.13
CA THR A 293 -5.67 -19.53 9.83
C THR A 293 -5.41 -18.65 11.06
N THR A 294 -4.16 -18.53 11.52
CA THR A 294 -3.74 -17.66 12.63
C THR A 294 -3.04 -16.38 12.16
N GLY A 295 -3.11 -16.03 10.87
CA GLY A 295 -2.45 -14.84 10.30
C GLY A 295 -0.98 -15.03 9.94
N THR A 296 -0.33 -16.11 10.41
CA THR A 296 1.10 -16.35 10.15
C THR A 296 1.34 -16.79 8.71
N GLN A 297 2.20 -16.07 7.97
CA GLN A 297 2.67 -16.47 6.65
C GLN A 297 3.66 -17.64 6.73
N GLN A 298 3.41 -18.73 5.99
CA GLN A 298 4.15 -19.99 6.14
C GLN A 298 4.54 -20.58 4.79
N VAL A 299 5.81 -20.98 4.66
CA VAL A 299 6.31 -21.77 3.53
C VAL A 299 6.15 -23.27 3.82
N VAL A 300 5.45 -23.93 2.91
CA VAL A 300 5.17 -25.38 2.94
C VAL A 300 5.95 -26.07 1.84
N LEU A 301 6.58 -27.20 2.18
CA LEU A 301 7.20 -28.13 1.25
C LEU A 301 6.36 -29.39 1.15
N TYR A 302 6.00 -29.79 -0.07
CA TYR A 302 5.26 -31.01 -0.39
C TYR A 302 6.11 -31.95 -1.23
N ASP A 303 6.29 -33.16 -0.72
CA ASP A 303 6.93 -34.29 -1.40
C ASP A 303 5.88 -35.00 -2.27
N ILE A 304 5.99 -34.84 -3.58
CA ILE A 304 5.00 -35.32 -4.56
C ILE A 304 4.98 -36.85 -4.59
N ASP A 305 6.13 -37.51 -4.45
CA ASP A 305 6.26 -38.96 -4.44
C ASP A 305 5.60 -39.59 -3.20
N ARG A 306 5.74 -38.95 -2.04
CA ARG A 306 5.14 -39.39 -0.77
C ARG A 306 3.71 -38.92 -0.54
N GLN A 307 3.30 -37.85 -1.23
CA GLN A 307 2.05 -37.11 -1.00
C GLN A 307 1.95 -36.52 0.42
N GLU A 308 3.10 -36.11 0.98
CA GLU A 308 3.22 -35.56 2.33
C GLU A 308 3.73 -34.11 2.28
N HIS A 309 3.19 -33.22 3.13
CA HIS A 309 3.72 -31.87 3.29
C HIS A 309 4.22 -31.61 4.71
N LYS A 310 5.10 -30.60 4.83
CA LYS A 310 5.48 -29.99 6.11
C LYS A 310 5.74 -28.49 5.93
N ILE A 311 5.45 -27.71 6.97
CA ILE A 311 5.92 -26.33 7.08
C ILE A 311 7.45 -26.38 7.31
N ILE A 312 8.20 -25.51 6.62
CA ILE A 312 9.67 -25.42 6.73
C ILE A 312 10.19 -24.07 7.21
N SER A 313 9.34 -23.03 7.23
CA SER A 313 9.65 -21.75 7.88
C SER A 313 9.30 -21.78 9.38
N MET A 314 9.94 -20.90 10.15
CA MET A 314 9.55 -20.61 11.55
C MET A 314 8.97 -19.20 11.70
N ASP A 315 9.48 -18.25 10.89
CA ASP A 315 9.06 -16.85 10.85
C ASP A 315 8.04 -16.59 9.71
N MET A 316 7.57 -15.34 9.56
CA MET A 316 6.69 -14.93 8.46
C MET A 316 7.42 -15.04 7.12
N ALA A 317 7.07 -16.05 6.32
CA ALA A 317 7.85 -16.45 5.15
C ALA A 317 7.07 -16.39 3.84
N GLU A 318 7.68 -15.73 2.84
CA GLU A 318 7.09 -15.42 1.53
C GLU A 318 8.02 -15.81 0.37
N TYR A 319 7.46 -15.89 -0.84
CA TYR A 319 8.18 -16.06 -2.11
C TYR A 319 9.17 -17.25 -2.16
N PRO A 320 8.73 -18.50 -1.89
CA PRO A 320 9.61 -19.64 -1.99
C PRO A 320 9.96 -19.97 -3.44
N VAL A 321 11.25 -20.23 -3.69
CA VAL A 321 11.80 -20.76 -4.93
C VAL A 321 12.56 -22.05 -4.64
N ILE A 322 12.66 -22.95 -5.62
CA ILE A 322 13.24 -24.29 -5.44
C ILE A 322 14.17 -24.68 -6.61
N ALA A 323 15.22 -25.41 -6.29
CA ALA A 323 16.05 -26.17 -7.23
C ALA A 323 16.49 -27.49 -6.58
N GLY A 324 15.95 -28.60 -7.08
CA GLY A 324 16.14 -29.96 -6.56
C GLY A 324 15.82 -30.04 -5.07
N ASP A 325 16.85 -30.33 -4.27
CA ASP A 325 16.74 -30.46 -2.82
C ASP A 325 17.01 -29.14 -2.05
N VAL A 326 17.11 -28.00 -2.74
CA VAL A 326 17.35 -26.67 -2.14
C VAL A 326 16.15 -25.75 -2.36
N ILE A 327 15.63 -25.18 -1.26
CA ILE A 327 14.53 -24.21 -1.27
C ILE A 327 15.08 -22.90 -0.69
N ALA A 328 14.73 -21.75 -1.25
CA ALA A 328 15.02 -20.44 -0.68
C ALA A 328 13.74 -19.60 -0.57
N TRP A 329 13.63 -18.77 0.45
CA TRP A 329 12.49 -17.85 0.67
C TRP A 329 12.94 -16.62 1.45
N VAL A 330 12.13 -15.57 1.47
CA VAL A 330 12.35 -14.42 2.36
C VAL A 330 11.54 -14.58 3.64
N ASN A 331 12.15 -14.40 4.81
CA ASN A 331 11.42 -14.14 6.05
C ASN A 331 11.38 -12.64 6.32
N ARG A 332 10.29 -12.17 6.90
CA ARG A 332 10.17 -10.87 7.55
C ARG A 332 10.25 -11.08 9.07
N GLN A 333 11.08 -10.30 9.74
CA GLN A 333 11.16 -10.25 11.20
C GLN A 333 10.63 -8.89 11.66
N ASP A 334 9.38 -8.89 12.13
CA ASP A 334 8.61 -7.69 12.47
C ASP A 334 9.16 -6.91 13.67
N ASP A 335 10.00 -7.55 14.51
CA ASP A 335 10.57 -6.96 15.72
C ASP A 335 11.93 -6.27 15.51
N LEU A 336 12.56 -6.50 14.36
CA LEU A 336 13.93 -6.04 14.06
C LEU A 336 14.05 -5.21 12.79
N ASP A 337 12.95 -4.94 12.09
CA ASP A 337 12.99 -4.23 10.80
C ASP A 337 13.96 -4.93 9.81
N THR A 338 13.94 -6.27 9.77
CA THR A 338 14.85 -7.06 8.92
C THR A 338 14.13 -8.06 8.04
N SER A 339 14.65 -8.22 6.83
CA SER A 339 14.25 -9.28 5.90
C SER A 339 15.43 -10.22 5.67
N THR A 340 15.28 -11.51 5.95
CA THR A 340 16.34 -12.51 5.73
C THR A 340 16.01 -13.39 4.53
N LEU A 341 17.01 -13.65 3.68
CA LEU A 341 16.90 -14.64 2.60
C LEU A 341 17.44 -15.97 3.13
N SER A 342 16.56 -16.82 3.65
CA SER A 342 16.94 -18.15 4.14
C SER A 342 17.01 -19.16 3.01
N VAL A 343 17.85 -20.16 3.20
CA VAL A 343 18.00 -21.33 2.33
C VAL A 343 17.90 -22.59 3.18
N TYR A 344 17.08 -23.53 2.72
CA TYR A 344 16.84 -24.83 3.35
C TYR A 344 17.23 -25.96 2.41
N ASN A 345 17.82 -27.01 2.97
CA ASN A 345 18.19 -28.21 2.22
C ASN A 345 17.34 -29.41 2.69
N SER A 346 16.52 -29.96 1.78
CA SER A 346 15.53 -31.00 2.08
C SER A 346 16.13 -32.32 2.55
N ASN A 347 17.32 -32.68 2.06
CA ASN A 347 18.04 -33.89 2.43
C ASN A 347 18.63 -33.85 3.85
N THR A 348 19.06 -32.68 4.31
CA THR A 348 19.71 -32.50 5.62
C THR A 348 18.77 -31.96 6.69
N GLY A 349 17.69 -31.30 6.29
CA GLY A 349 16.80 -30.57 7.21
C GLY A 349 17.40 -29.28 7.77
N PHE A 350 18.52 -28.82 7.22
CA PHE A 350 19.23 -27.62 7.68
C PHE A 350 18.70 -26.37 6.98
N THR A 351 18.43 -25.32 7.75
CA THR A 351 18.11 -23.96 7.30
C THR A 351 19.25 -23.03 7.69
N ASP A 352 19.59 -22.07 6.83
CA ASP A 352 20.69 -21.14 6.99
C ASP A 352 20.35 -19.79 6.34
N ASP A 353 20.89 -18.68 6.84
CA ASP A 353 20.62 -17.35 6.29
C ASP A 353 21.72 -16.92 5.32
N LEU A 354 21.34 -16.71 4.06
CA LEU A 354 22.25 -16.29 3.00
C LEU A 354 22.47 -14.77 3.04
N VAL A 355 21.38 -14.02 3.23
CA VAL A 355 21.33 -12.56 3.21
C VAL A 355 20.52 -12.04 4.40
N VAL A 356 20.96 -10.95 5.01
CA VAL A 356 20.20 -10.13 5.95
C VAL A 356 20.10 -8.72 5.35
N ALA A 357 18.88 -8.26 5.08
CA ALA A 357 18.59 -6.86 4.80
C ALA A 357 18.03 -6.17 6.03
N SER A 358 18.46 -4.94 6.27
CA SER A 358 17.83 -4.02 7.24
C SER A 358 16.90 -3.06 6.52
N SER A 359 15.77 -2.74 7.13
CA SER A 359 14.75 -1.81 6.63
C SER A 359 15.38 -0.46 6.27
N PRO A 360 14.93 0.21 5.19
CA PRO A 360 13.81 -0.19 4.31
C PRO A 360 14.29 -0.94 3.05
N VAL A 361 15.20 -1.91 3.20
CA VAL A 361 15.65 -2.77 2.10
C VAL A 361 14.78 -4.04 2.03
N ARG A 362 14.11 -4.24 0.88
CA ARG A 362 13.34 -5.45 0.56
C ARG A 362 14.19 -6.41 -0.30
N ILE A 363 14.09 -7.71 -0.03
CA ILE A 363 14.73 -8.77 -0.84
C ILE A 363 13.63 -9.67 -1.41
N ARG A 364 13.78 -10.12 -2.67
CA ARG A 364 12.90 -11.14 -3.26
C ARG A 364 13.69 -12.12 -4.13
N PRO A 365 13.63 -13.44 -3.88
CA PRO A 365 14.23 -14.44 -4.76
C PRO A 365 13.37 -14.70 -6.00
N TRP A 366 14.02 -15.14 -7.08
CA TRP A 366 13.40 -15.37 -8.40
C TRP A 366 13.67 -16.75 -9.00
N GLY A 367 14.61 -17.51 -8.45
CA GLY A 367 14.94 -18.86 -8.89
C GLY A 367 16.44 -19.14 -8.83
N PHE A 368 16.85 -20.26 -9.41
CA PHE A 368 18.23 -20.71 -9.45
C PHE A 368 18.75 -20.87 -10.88
N THR A 369 20.03 -20.56 -11.07
CA THR A 369 20.76 -20.83 -12.31
C THR A 369 21.06 -22.32 -12.48
N GLU A 370 21.45 -22.78 -13.69
CA GLU A 370 21.99 -24.13 -13.92
C GLU A 370 23.20 -24.47 -13.04
N GLN A 371 23.92 -23.45 -12.54
CA GLN A 371 25.07 -23.57 -11.65
C GLN A 371 24.68 -23.65 -10.16
N ASN A 372 23.38 -23.70 -9.85
CA ASN A 372 22.81 -23.66 -8.49
C ASN A 372 23.19 -22.39 -7.71
N GLU A 373 23.35 -21.27 -8.42
CA GLU A 373 23.43 -19.92 -7.86
C GLU A 373 22.02 -19.34 -7.72
N LEU A 374 21.72 -18.71 -6.58
CA LEU A 374 20.43 -18.08 -6.28
C LEU A 374 20.35 -16.69 -6.92
N VAL A 375 19.24 -16.43 -7.61
CA VAL A 375 18.93 -15.13 -8.23
C VAL A 375 17.91 -14.41 -7.35
N PHE A 376 18.20 -13.16 -6.98
CA PHE A 376 17.33 -12.35 -6.15
C PHE A 376 17.45 -10.86 -6.50
N THR A 377 16.40 -10.08 -6.24
CA THR A 377 16.47 -8.61 -6.28
C THR A 377 16.62 -8.03 -4.90
N VAL A 378 17.31 -6.89 -4.81
CA VAL A 378 17.38 -6.02 -3.64
C VAL A 378 16.79 -4.67 -4.03
N THR A 379 15.72 -4.26 -3.37
CA THR A 379 15.04 -2.98 -3.57
C THR A 379 15.28 -2.15 -2.33
N ARG A 380 15.92 -0.98 -2.47
CA ARG A 380 16.08 -0.03 -1.35
C ARG A 380 15.00 1.04 -1.47
N ALA A 381 14.29 1.35 -0.39
CA ALA A 381 13.32 2.45 -0.40
C ALA A 381 13.99 3.83 -0.35
N THR A 382 14.98 4.10 -1.20
CA THR A 382 15.60 5.44 -1.31
C THR A 382 14.73 6.37 -2.18
N GLY A 383 13.41 6.32 -2.00
CA GLY A 383 12.39 6.91 -2.89
C GLY A 383 12.43 6.45 -4.36
N SER A 384 13.42 5.63 -4.78
CA SER A 384 13.86 5.49 -6.17
C SER A 384 13.06 4.47 -7.00
N GLY A 385 12.47 3.47 -6.34
CA GLY A 385 11.84 2.30 -6.98
C GLY A 385 12.81 1.37 -7.71
N LEU A 386 14.12 1.62 -7.64
CA LEU A 386 15.14 0.82 -8.33
C LEU A 386 15.36 -0.50 -7.60
N SER A 387 15.43 -1.59 -8.37
CA SER A 387 15.61 -2.94 -7.85
C SER A 387 16.84 -3.56 -8.50
N GLU A 388 17.91 -3.70 -7.73
CA GLU A 388 19.16 -4.31 -8.18
C GLU A 388 18.97 -5.82 -8.32
N LEU A 389 19.44 -6.41 -9.42
CA LEU A 389 19.41 -7.87 -9.64
C LEU A 389 20.75 -8.49 -9.29
N TYR A 390 20.74 -9.48 -8.39
CA TYR A 390 21.91 -10.20 -7.91
C TYR A 390 21.87 -11.67 -8.26
N VAL A 391 23.06 -12.24 -8.43
CA VAL A 391 23.31 -13.69 -8.43
C VAL A 391 24.33 -13.99 -7.33
N SER A 392 24.02 -14.92 -6.42
CA SER A 392 24.94 -15.39 -5.38
C SER A 392 25.08 -16.90 -5.39
N ASN A 393 26.29 -17.37 -5.12
CA ASN A 393 26.55 -18.76 -4.79
C ASN A 393 25.93 -19.11 -3.41
N LEU A 394 25.59 -20.39 -3.22
CA LEU A 394 24.93 -20.91 -2.01
C LEU A 394 25.86 -21.18 -0.81
N GLN A 395 27.15 -20.84 -0.90
CA GLN A 395 28.14 -20.87 0.17
C GLN A 395 28.44 -19.48 0.74
N THR A 396 28.03 -18.40 0.05
CA THR A 396 28.07 -17.03 0.58
C THR A 396 27.26 -16.95 1.87
N ARG A 397 27.78 -16.27 2.91
CA ARG A 397 27.11 -16.10 4.20
C ARG A 397 27.29 -14.68 4.71
N GLY A 398 26.33 -14.21 5.51
CA GLY A 398 26.40 -12.89 6.12
C GLY A 398 26.49 -11.76 5.10
N MET A 399 25.78 -11.87 3.96
CA MET A 399 25.55 -10.71 3.12
C MET A 399 24.67 -9.74 3.88
N HIS A 400 25.16 -8.54 4.17
CA HIS A 400 24.37 -7.48 4.77
C HIS A 400 24.08 -6.40 3.74
N PHE A 401 22.80 -6.23 3.40
CA PHE A 401 22.33 -5.06 2.66
C PHE A 401 21.69 -4.09 3.64
N THR A 402 22.45 -3.06 4.01
CA THR A 402 21.91 -1.88 4.68
C THR A 402 21.54 -0.84 3.64
N SER A 403 20.74 0.16 4.01
CA SER A 403 20.80 1.46 3.35
C SER A 403 22.24 1.99 3.54
N GLN A 404 22.97 2.14 2.43
CA GLN A 404 24.20 2.94 2.43
C GLN A 404 23.81 4.38 2.15
N PHE A 405 23.35 5.07 3.19
CA PHE A 405 23.45 6.53 3.20
C PHE A 405 24.94 6.89 3.16
N PRO A 406 25.39 7.80 2.28
CA PRO A 406 26.74 8.34 2.37
C PRO A 406 26.94 8.94 3.75
N SER A 407 27.93 8.43 4.50
CA SER A 407 28.34 9.02 5.77
C SER A 407 29.14 10.30 5.52
N GLU A 408 28.49 11.34 5.00
CA GLU A 408 28.99 12.71 5.10
C GLU A 408 28.18 13.48 6.14
N SER A 409 28.91 14.27 6.92
CA SER A 409 28.34 15.18 7.91
C SER A 409 27.68 16.37 7.21
N ALA A 410 26.51 16.15 6.64
CA ALA A 410 25.56 17.23 6.38
C ALA A 410 24.91 17.60 7.72
N ASN A 411 25.24 18.80 8.22
CA ASN A 411 24.37 19.42 9.22
C ASN A 411 23.07 19.75 8.50
N HIS A 412 21.99 19.01 8.78
CA HIS A 412 20.64 19.45 8.41
C HIS A 412 20.26 20.66 9.28
N GLU A 413 20.77 21.83 8.88
CA GLU A 413 19.91 23.01 8.89
C GLU A 413 18.71 22.69 7.99
N THR A 414 17.51 23.06 8.41
CA THR A 414 16.26 22.83 7.68
C THR A 414 16.41 23.35 6.25
N GLU A 415 16.38 22.47 5.25
CA GLU A 415 16.38 22.91 3.87
C GLU A 415 15.09 23.66 3.59
N GLN A 416 15.25 24.96 3.32
CA GLN A 416 14.17 25.85 2.93
C GLN A 416 13.44 25.31 1.70
N LEU A 417 12.10 25.47 1.66
CA LEU A 417 11.27 25.18 0.48
C LEU A 417 11.96 25.54 -0.84
N SER A 418 11.97 24.61 -1.78
CA SER A 418 12.40 24.90 -3.15
C SER A 418 11.50 25.92 -3.82
N THR A 419 12.10 26.94 -4.42
CA THR A 419 11.41 27.94 -5.25
C THR A 419 11.02 27.42 -6.63
N ASP A 420 11.48 26.23 -7.01
CA ASP A 420 11.05 25.57 -8.26
C ASP A 420 9.60 25.04 -8.12
N GLN A 421 8.85 25.10 -9.21
CA GLN A 421 7.51 24.54 -9.31
C GLN A 421 7.55 23.01 -9.23
N ILE A 422 6.64 22.39 -8.47
CA ILE A 422 6.48 20.92 -8.48
C ILE A 422 6.17 20.46 -9.90
N PHE A 423 6.95 19.51 -10.40
CA PHE A 423 6.74 18.88 -11.70
C PHE A 423 6.82 17.37 -11.58
N LYS A 424 6.43 16.68 -12.66
CA LYS A 424 6.33 15.23 -12.73
C LYS A 424 7.27 14.69 -13.81
N ASP A 425 7.95 13.59 -13.51
CA ASP A 425 8.66 12.77 -14.51
C ASP A 425 8.46 11.27 -14.22
N GLY A 426 7.92 10.55 -15.21
CA GLY A 426 7.40 9.19 -15.02
C GLY A 426 6.29 9.15 -13.96
N SER A 427 6.39 8.19 -13.03
CA SER A 427 5.41 8.02 -11.94
C SER A 427 5.71 8.88 -10.70
N PHE A 428 6.77 9.71 -10.70
CA PHE A 428 7.23 10.46 -9.53
C PHE A 428 7.13 11.98 -9.71
N PHE A 429 7.02 12.70 -8.60
CA PHE A 429 7.15 14.16 -8.56
C PHE A 429 8.54 14.59 -8.09
N TYR A 430 8.90 15.81 -8.44
CA TYR A 430 10.17 16.45 -8.15
C TYR A 430 9.91 17.92 -7.86
N ASP A 431 10.64 18.48 -6.90
CA ASP A 431 10.52 19.89 -6.52
C ASP A 431 11.75 20.72 -6.91
N ARG A 432 12.74 20.11 -7.58
CA ARG A 432 13.98 20.72 -8.06
C ARG A 432 14.45 20.09 -9.36
N LEU A 433 15.10 20.85 -10.23
CA LEU A 433 15.80 20.32 -11.41
C LEU A 433 17.28 20.01 -11.12
N PRO A 434 17.87 18.96 -11.74
CA PRO A 434 17.24 17.97 -12.63
C PRO A 434 16.43 16.91 -11.87
N ALA A 435 15.56 16.19 -12.60
CA ALA A 435 14.81 15.05 -12.06
C ALA A 435 15.75 13.88 -11.72
N THR A 436 16.22 13.84 -10.47
CA THR A 436 17.11 12.80 -9.94
C THR A 436 16.52 12.23 -8.64
N PRO A 437 16.92 11.01 -8.21
CA PRO A 437 16.39 10.39 -7.00
C PRO A 437 16.47 11.29 -5.74
N GLU A 438 17.50 12.13 -5.66
CA GLU A 438 17.75 13.06 -4.55
C GLU A 438 16.83 14.29 -4.56
N ASN A 439 16.27 14.64 -5.71
CA ASN A 439 15.31 15.74 -5.91
C ASN A 439 13.85 15.25 -5.94
N ARG A 440 13.58 14.00 -5.52
CA ARG A 440 12.23 13.45 -5.49
C ARG A 440 11.41 14.09 -4.39
N TRP A 441 10.19 14.45 -4.75
CA TRP A 441 9.23 15.04 -3.83
C TRP A 441 8.07 14.06 -3.64
N ALA A 442 7.99 13.42 -2.47
CA ALA A 442 6.82 12.65 -2.09
C ALA A 442 5.73 13.62 -1.61
N LEU A 443 4.51 13.49 -2.11
CA LEU A 443 3.38 14.29 -1.64
C LEU A 443 3.00 13.81 -0.23
N GLN A 444 3.30 14.62 0.78
CA GLN A 444 3.03 14.35 2.20
C GLN A 444 1.99 15.35 2.65
N GLY A 445 0.74 15.11 2.27
CA GLY A 445 -0.34 16.07 2.41
C GLY A 445 -1.13 15.90 3.70
N VAL A 446 -1.83 16.96 4.11
CA VAL A 446 -2.92 16.84 5.07
C VAL A 446 -4.07 17.74 4.65
N GLN A 447 -5.31 17.23 4.74
CA GLN A 447 -6.50 18.03 4.52
C GLN A 447 -6.57 19.10 5.62
N PHE A 448 -6.38 20.36 5.24
CA PHE A 448 -6.40 21.50 6.14
C PHE A 448 -7.77 22.17 6.14
N HIS A 449 -8.19 22.60 7.33
CA HIS A 449 -9.52 23.10 7.56
C HIS A 449 -9.53 23.94 8.85
N ILE A 450 -10.41 24.93 8.93
CA ILE A 450 -10.52 25.80 10.12
C ILE A 450 -11.50 25.14 11.12
N PRO A 451 -11.06 24.75 12.34
CA PRO A 451 -11.88 23.99 13.30
C PRO A 451 -13.24 24.61 13.60
N GLU A 452 -13.29 25.93 13.74
CA GLU A 452 -14.46 26.73 14.09
C GLU A 452 -15.56 26.70 13.02
N HIS A 453 -15.22 26.27 11.80
CA HIS A 453 -16.08 26.36 10.63
C HIS A 453 -16.51 25.00 10.06
N GLY A 454 -15.72 23.94 10.29
CA GLY A 454 -16.00 22.55 9.86
C GLY A 454 -16.08 22.33 8.35
N ILE A 455 -15.92 21.08 7.92
CA ILE A 455 -15.49 20.65 6.58
C ILE A 455 -16.42 21.03 5.42
N ASN A 456 -15.83 20.92 4.22
CA ASN A 456 -16.27 21.41 2.93
C ASN A 456 -16.17 22.95 2.88
N SER A 457 -16.01 23.50 1.68
CA SER A 457 -16.37 24.85 1.18
C SER A 457 -16.83 25.99 2.11
N TRP A 458 -17.52 25.69 3.21
CA TRP A 458 -17.82 26.53 4.37
C TRP A 458 -16.60 27.14 5.09
N GLN A 459 -15.35 26.90 4.68
CA GLN A 459 -14.16 27.24 5.48
C GLN A 459 -13.29 28.31 4.87
N PHE A 460 -12.81 28.07 3.66
CA PHE A 460 -11.98 29.03 2.93
C PHE A 460 -12.88 29.86 2.03
N ILE A 461 -13.49 30.84 2.69
CA ILE A 461 -14.20 32.00 2.12
C ILE A 461 -13.69 33.26 2.83
N SER A 462 -13.59 34.38 2.12
CA SER A 462 -12.82 35.57 2.56
C SER A 462 -13.27 36.10 3.93
N ASN A 463 -14.57 36.06 4.22
CA ASN A 463 -15.13 36.55 5.49
C ASN A 463 -14.83 35.64 6.71
N ARG A 464 -14.39 34.39 6.50
CA ARG A 464 -14.01 33.44 7.57
C ARG A 464 -12.49 33.37 7.78
N TYR A 465 -11.71 33.74 6.76
CA TYR A 465 -10.26 33.88 6.91
C TYR A 465 -9.84 35.03 7.84
N GLY A 466 -10.69 36.06 7.96
CA GLY A 466 -10.39 37.29 8.69
C GLY A 466 -9.78 38.37 7.77
N PRO A 467 -9.50 39.57 8.30
CA PRO A 467 -8.97 40.67 7.49
C PRO A 467 -7.55 40.37 7.01
N LEU A 468 -7.30 40.61 5.71
CA LEU A 468 -5.95 40.52 5.13
C LEU A 468 -4.95 41.38 5.91
N ARG A 469 -3.74 40.85 6.11
CA ARG A 469 -2.76 41.43 7.00
C ARG A 469 -2.24 42.77 6.48
N SER A 470 -2.54 43.84 7.21
CA SER A 470 -2.05 45.17 6.85
C SER A 470 -0.52 45.29 7.02
N PRO A 471 0.22 45.80 6.02
CA PRO A 471 1.67 45.99 6.13
C PRO A 471 2.04 46.81 7.38
N GLY A 472 2.84 46.21 8.27
CA GLY A 472 3.26 46.82 9.54
C GLY A 472 2.46 46.42 10.78
N GLN A 473 1.47 45.53 10.68
CA GLN A 473 0.77 44.97 11.84
C GLN A 473 1.70 44.03 12.65
N ALA A 474 2.16 44.53 13.80
CA ALA A 474 3.26 43.94 14.58
C ALA A 474 2.87 42.73 15.47
N SER A 475 1.59 42.43 15.63
CA SER A 475 1.12 41.29 16.44
C SER A 475 0.01 40.56 15.70
N PRO A 476 0.02 39.21 15.70
CA PRO A 476 -0.99 38.45 14.99
C PRO A 476 -2.38 38.60 15.65
N THR A 477 -3.44 38.41 14.87
CA THR A 477 -4.82 38.31 15.37
C THR A 477 -5.04 36.97 16.10
N PRO A 478 -6.19 36.77 16.80
CA PRO A 478 -6.56 35.45 17.30
C PRO A 478 -6.62 34.38 16.20
N GLU A 479 -7.15 34.72 15.04
CA GLU A 479 -7.35 33.83 13.89
C GLU A 479 -6.01 33.44 13.23
N GLU A 480 -5.11 34.41 13.04
CA GLU A 480 -3.73 34.15 12.58
C GLU A 480 -2.97 33.23 13.56
N ARG A 481 -3.16 33.40 14.88
CA ARG A 481 -2.56 32.49 15.88
C ARG A 481 -3.17 31.08 15.82
N GLU A 482 -4.45 30.96 15.48
CA GLU A 482 -5.12 29.67 15.37
C GLU A 482 -4.61 28.89 14.15
N ARG A 483 -4.52 29.54 12.98
CA ARG A 483 -3.94 28.93 11.77
C ARG A 483 -2.47 28.57 11.97
N ALA A 484 -1.64 29.48 12.45
CA ALA A 484 -0.24 29.24 12.82
C ALA A 484 -0.07 28.03 13.76
N PHE A 485 -0.96 27.90 14.77
CA PHE A 485 -0.94 26.75 15.68
C PHE A 485 -1.17 25.44 14.92
N TRP A 486 -2.12 25.37 14.00
CA TRP A 486 -2.43 24.15 13.23
C TRP A 486 -1.41 23.87 12.12
N MET A 487 -0.91 24.87 11.41
CA MET A 487 0.19 24.73 10.44
C MET A 487 1.44 24.12 11.11
N GLN A 488 1.76 24.54 12.34
CA GLN A 488 2.84 23.92 13.12
C GLN A 488 2.57 22.43 13.45
N ARG A 489 1.32 21.98 13.53
CA ARG A 489 0.99 20.54 13.72
C ARG A 489 1.13 19.79 12.39
N ALA A 490 0.66 20.38 11.28
CA ALA A 490 0.84 19.82 9.94
C ALA A 490 2.32 19.62 9.61
N SER A 491 3.10 20.70 9.59
CA SER A 491 4.53 20.65 9.29
C SER A 491 5.33 20.01 10.43
N SER A 492 5.36 20.64 11.61
CA SER A 492 6.34 20.28 12.65
C SER A 492 5.96 19.07 13.53
N TYR A 493 4.75 18.52 13.41
CA TYR A 493 4.43 17.21 14.01
C TYR A 493 4.28 16.11 12.96
N LEU A 494 3.40 16.27 11.96
CA LEU A 494 3.19 15.20 10.98
C LEU A 494 4.33 15.06 9.97
N GLY A 495 5.14 16.09 9.73
CA GLY A 495 6.07 16.12 8.60
C GLY A 495 5.37 16.42 7.27
N ALA A 496 4.16 16.99 7.29
CA ALA A 496 3.46 17.33 6.06
C ALA A 496 4.20 18.44 5.30
N ASN A 497 4.24 18.33 3.98
CA ASN A 497 4.79 19.33 3.05
C ASN A 497 3.70 20.01 2.21
N THR A 498 2.45 19.53 2.29
CA THR A 498 1.32 20.06 1.53
C THR A 498 0.08 20.21 2.42
N LEU A 499 -0.60 21.36 2.34
CA LEU A 499 -1.96 21.56 2.86
C LEU A 499 -2.96 21.44 1.71
N ARG A 500 -3.85 20.44 1.76
CA ARG A 500 -4.97 20.35 0.84
C ARG A 500 -6.14 21.18 1.37
N VAL A 501 -6.76 22.01 0.53
CA VAL A 501 -7.80 22.98 0.96
C VAL A 501 -8.97 23.02 -0.01
N PHE A 502 -10.19 23.01 0.53
CA PHE A 502 -11.42 23.28 -0.23
C PHE A 502 -11.62 24.77 -0.43
N THR A 503 -11.60 25.23 -1.68
CA THR A 503 -11.87 26.62 -2.03
C THR A 503 -13.28 26.77 -2.60
N SER A 504 -14.03 27.78 -2.13
CA SER A 504 -15.29 28.16 -2.77
C SER A 504 -15.00 29.19 -3.87
N VAL A 505 -14.94 28.70 -5.11
CA VAL A 505 -14.80 29.54 -6.31
C VAL A 505 -16.17 30.06 -6.77
N PRO A 506 -16.24 31.11 -7.60
CA PRO A 506 -17.52 31.62 -8.11
C PRO A 506 -18.42 30.53 -8.68
N GLY A 507 -19.69 30.49 -8.28
CA GLY A 507 -20.67 29.50 -8.74
C GLY A 507 -20.44 28.05 -8.26
N SER A 508 -19.61 27.78 -7.24
CA SER A 508 -19.64 26.47 -6.55
C SER A 508 -21.03 26.18 -5.95
N ALA A 509 -21.33 24.93 -5.60
CA ALA A 509 -22.67 24.55 -5.13
C ALA A 509 -23.14 25.31 -3.87
N GLU A 510 -22.21 25.84 -3.07
CA GLU A 510 -22.50 26.65 -1.89
C GLU A 510 -22.81 28.11 -2.21
N TYR A 511 -22.46 28.58 -3.41
CA TYR A 511 -22.89 29.88 -3.91
C TYR A 511 -24.41 29.93 -4.19
N GLU A 512 -25.06 28.76 -4.32
CA GLU A 512 -26.53 28.67 -4.35
C GLU A 512 -27.15 28.69 -2.93
N SER A 513 -26.34 28.80 -1.87
CA SER A 513 -26.84 29.11 -0.52
C SER A 513 -27.52 30.48 -0.51
N PRO A 514 -28.75 30.61 0.04
CA PRO A 514 -29.44 31.89 0.13
C PRO A 514 -28.85 32.84 1.19
N ASP A 515 -27.73 32.50 1.84
CA ASP A 515 -27.04 33.34 2.81
C ASP A 515 -26.04 34.27 2.10
N PRO A 516 -26.33 35.59 1.97
CA PRO A 516 -25.46 36.53 1.27
C PRO A 516 -24.13 36.79 1.98
N SER A 517 -23.93 36.27 3.21
CA SER A 517 -22.63 36.32 3.88
C SER A 517 -21.63 35.30 3.32
N ILE A 518 -22.06 34.29 2.58
CA ILE A 518 -21.17 33.35 1.90
C ILE A 518 -20.78 33.97 0.56
N GLN A 519 -19.52 34.35 0.42
CA GLN A 519 -18.93 34.91 -0.80
C GLN A 519 -17.79 34.00 -1.28
N PRO A 520 -17.53 33.89 -2.59
CA PRO A 520 -16.35 33.20 -3.10
C PRO A 520 -15.07 33.72 -2.44
N ILE A 521 -14.06 32.85 -2.32
CA ILE A 521 -12.77 33.27 -1.77
C ILE A 521 -12.05 34.21 -2.75
N GLU A 522 -11.58 35.34 -2.24
CA GLU A 522 -10.75 36.29 -2.98
C GLU A 522 -9.38 35.67 -3.25
N VAL A 523 -8.84 35.89 -4.44
CA VAL A 523 -7.54 35.33 -4.86
C VAL A 523 -6.41 35.79 -3.93
N GLU A 524 -6.48 37.03 -3.46
CA GLU A 524 -5.58 37.61 -2.46
C GLU A 524 -5.62 36.88 -1.12
N THR A 525 -6.77 36.28 -0.75
CA THR A 525 -6.91 35.48 0.47
C THR A 525 -6.18 34.15 0.34
N ILE A 526 -6.24 33.50 -0.84
CA ILE A 526 -5.45 32.29 -1.12
C ILE A 526 -3.95 32.63 -1.13
N TYR A 527 -3.57 33.77 -1.72
CA TYR A 527 -2.18 34.23 -1.73
C TYR A 527 -1.64 34.51 -0.32
N ASP A 528 -2.37 35.25 0.51
CA ASP A 528 -1.97 35.50 1.91
C ASP A 528 -1.81 34.19 2.70
N PHE A 529 -2.75 33.25 2.54
CA PHE A 529 -2.68 31.93 3.17
C PHE A 529 -1.50 31.10 2.68
N ALA A 530 -1.16 31.15 1.38
CA ALA A 530 0.02 30.47 0.84
C ALA A 530 1.32 31.04 1.44
N ARG A 531 1.42 32.36 1.61
CA ARG A 531 2.56 33.04 2.26
C ARG A 531 2.59 32.84 3.78
N GLU A 532 1.46 32.50 4.41
CA GLU A 532 1.42 32.02 5.79
C GLU A 532 1.93 30.56 5.88
N ALA A 533 1.47 29.68 4.99
CA ALA A 533 1.87 28.27 4.92
C ALA A 533 3.36 28.07 4.60
N GLU A 534 3.93 28.89 3.71
CA GLU A 534 5.36 28.92 3.35
C GLU A 534 6.27 29.08 4.59
N GLN A 535 5.83 29.80 5.63
CA GLN A 535 6.60 30.00 6.87
C GLN A 535 6.75 28.71 7.70
N TYR A 536 6.07 27.63 7.29
CA TYR A 536 6.12 26.29 7.88
C TYR A 536 6.61 25.23 6.87
N ASP A 537 7.21 25.67 5.77
CA ASP A 537 7.65 24.82 4.66
C ASP A 537 6.51 24.01 3.98
N LEU A 538 5.31 24.60 3.92
CA LEU A 538 4.12 23.99 3.32
C LEU A 538 3.75 24.62 1.97
N ARG A 539 3.41 23.78 0.98
CA ARG A 539 2.74 24.17 -0.28
C ARG A 539 1.23 23.90 -0.21
N LEU A 540 0.46 24.42 -1.15
CA LEU A 540 -0.99 24.23 -1.24
C LEU A 540 -1.39 23.22 -2.33
N GLY A 541 -2.32 22.33 -1.98
CA GLY A 541 -3.16 21.58 -2.91
C GLY A 541 -4.56 22.20 -2.94
N LEU A 542 -4.93 22.88 -4.03
CA LEU A 542 -6.18 23.64 -4.09
C LEU A 542 -7.29 22.85 -4.78
N VAL A 543 -8.38 22.57 -4.06
CA VAL A 543 -9.57 21.93 -4.61
C VAL A 543 -10.56 23.02 -5.03
N VAL A 544 -10.85 23.12 -6.33
CA VAL A 544 -11.61 24.25 -6.92
C VAL A 544 -13.09 23.95 -7.22
N ASN A 545 -13.55 22.73 -7.02
CA ASN A 545 -14.98 22.39 -7.05
C ASN A 545 -15.28 21.24 -6.08
N ASN A 546 -16.50 21.21 -5.54
CA ASN A 546 -16.99 20.15 -4.66
C ASN A 546 -18.52 20.04 -4.82
N GLY A 547 -18.97 19.83 -6.06
CA GLY A 547 -20.40 19.81 -6.38
C GLY A 547 -20.68 19.56 -7.85
N ASN A 548 -21.95 19.50 -8.22
CA ASN A 548 -22.39 19.08 -9.56
C ASN A 548 -22.36 20.17 -10.64
N ASN A 549 -22.05 21.43 -10.28
CA ASN A 549 -21.95 22.51 -11.25
C ASN A 549 -20.60 22.49 -11.98
N PHE A 550 -20.61 21.88 -13.17
CA PHE A 550 -19.46 21.73 -14.06
C PHE A 550 -19.35 22.83 -15.14
N GLU A 551 -20.07 23.96 -15.02
CA GLU A 551 -20.01 25.04 -16.01
C GLU A 551 -18.75 25.92 -15.85
N MET A 552 -17.93 26.05 -16.89
CA MET A 552 -16.83 27.04 -16.93
C MET A 552 -17.34 28.43 -17.34
N THR A 553 -18.00 29.10 -16.40
CA THR A 553 -18.48 30.49 -16.57
C THR A 553 -17.33 31.47 -16.79
N THR A 554 -17.64 32.67 -17.30
CA THR A 554 -16.62 33.74 -17.42
C THR A 554 -16.03 34.13 -16.07
N GLU A 555 -16.84 34.19 -15.02
CA GLU A 555 -16.39 34.53 -13.67
C GLU A 555 -15.43 33.48 -13.09
N ARG A 556 -15.75 32.19 -13.23
CA ARG A 556 -14.85 31.07 -12.86
C ARG A 556 -13.54 31.11 -13.65
N ARG A 557 -13.62 31.36 -14.96
CA ARG A 557 -12.45 31.49 -15.83
C ARG A 557 -11.57 32.65 -15.36
N ASP A 558 -12.14 33.83 -15.18
CA ASP A 558 -11.39 35.03 -14.83
C ASP A 558 -10.75 34.89 -13.44
N TRP A 559 -11.44 34.29 -12.47
CA TRP A 559 -10.90 33.95 -11.15
C TRP A 559 -9.70 32.98 -11.23
N LEU A 560 -9.80 31.91 -12.04
CA LEU A 560 -8.68 30.98 -12.25
C LEU A 560 -7.50 31.66 -12.97
N ARG A 561 -7.76 32.62 -13.88
CA ARG A 561 -6.70 33.40 -14.52
C ARG A 561 -6.03 34.35 -13.55
N GLU A 562 -6.80 35.02 -12.69
CA GLU A 562 -6.33 35.91 -11.63
C GLU A 562 -5.47 35.17 -10.61
N LEU A 563 -5.87 33.96 -10.18
CA LEU A 563 -5.09 33.09 -9.29
C LEU A 563 -3.67 32.84 -9.80
N ILE A 564 -3.53 32.33 -11.03
CA ILE A 564 -2.21 32.04 -11.60
C ILE A 564 -1.41 33.33 -11.86
N THR A 565 -2.09 34.41 -12.26
CA THR A 565 -1.43 35.71 -12.53
C THR A 565 -0.88 36.32 -11.25
N LEU A 566 -1.66 36.44 -10.18
CA LEU A 566 -1.22 37.03 -8.91
C LEU A 566 -0.04 36.26 -8.30
N PHE A 567 -0.13 34.93 -8.29
CA PHE A 567 0.94 34.07 -7.77
C PHE A 567 2.22 34.17 -8.61
N HIS A 568 2.11 34.29 -9.94
CA HIS A 568 3.28 34.48 -10.80
C HIS A 568 3.91 35.87 -10.64
N GLU A 569 3.11 36.94 -10.64
CA GLU A 569 3.61 38.32 -10.50
C GLU A 569 4.32 38.59 -9.17
N ASN A 570 4.05 37.76 -8.15
CA ASN A 570 4.68 37.82 -6.82
C ASN A 570 5.74 36.71 -6.58
N ASP A 571 6.19 36.00 -7.63
CA ASP A 571 7.21 34.93 -7.56
C ASP A 571 6.84 33.77 -6.60
N ALA A 572 5.53 33.52 -6.43
CA ALA A 572 4.96 32.63 -5.44
C ALA A 572 4.27 31.39 -6.04
N LEU A 573 4.26 31.22 -7.37
CA LEU A 573 3.55 30.13 -8.04
C LEU A 573 3.93 28.73 -7.54
N HIS A 574 5.21 28.55 -7.16
CA HIS A 574 5.75 27.34 -6.55
C HIS A 574 5.04 26.91 -5.24
N LEU A 575 4.37 27.84 -4.55
CA LEU A 575 3.57 27.55 -3.36
C LEU A 575 2.26 26.84 -3.69
N ILE A 576 1.83 26.77 -4.95
CA ILE A 576 0.74 25.89 -5.40
C ILE A 576 1.38 24.60 -5.94
N ALA A 577 1.39 23.54 -5.16
CA ALA A 577 1.90 22.24 -5.59
C ALA A 577 1.02 21.66 -6.71
N TYR A 578 -0.31 21.69 -6.50
CA TYR A 578 -1.27 21.19 -7.46
C TYR A 578 -2.66 21.83 -7.30
N ILE A 579 -3.49 21.68 -8.33
CA ILE A 579 -4.90 22.08 -8.35
C ILE A 579 -5.76 20.85 -8.68
N SER A 580 -6.65 20.47 -7.77
CA SER A 580 -7.65 19.42 -7.98
C SER A 580 -8.93 20.06 -8.53
N ALA A 581 -9.30 19.67 -9.76
CA ALA A 581 -10.43 20.25 -10.48
C ALA A 581 -11.77 19.98 -9.79
N ASP A 582 -11.89 18.87 -9.05
CA ASP A 582 -13.02 18.57 -8.16
C ASP A 582 -12.55 17.68 -7.01
N ASN A 583 -13.20 17.81 -5.85
CA ASN A 583 -13.01 16.94 -4.70
C ASN A 583 -13.31 15.47 -5.00
N GLU A 584 -14.52 15.16 -5.48
CA GLU A 584 -14.99 13.79 -5.69
C GLU A 584 -15.91 13.79 -6.91
N ILE A 585 -15.32 13.90 -8.10
CA ILE A 585 -16.09 14.22 -9.32
C ILE A 585 -17.16 13.18 -9.68
N ASN A 586 -17.07 11.98 -9.09
CA ASN A 586 -18.01 10.88 -9.25
C ASN A 586 -19.07 10.78 -8.13
N ASN A 587 -19.03 11.66 -7.11
CA ASN A 587 -19.95 11.62 -5.96
C ASN A 587 -21.13 12.62 -6.07
N HIS A 588 -21.13 13.53 -7.07
CA HIS A 588 -22.14 14.60 -7.18
C HIS A 588 -23.39 14.37 -8.07
N PRO A 589 -23.83 13.18 -8.52
CA PRO A 589 -24.98 13.08 -9.46
C PRO A 589 -26.36 13.24 -8.76
N TYR A 590 -26.50 14.19 -7.83
CA TYR A 590 -27.72 14.43 -7.05
C TYR A 590 -28.09 15.93 -7.01
N ASN A 591 -29.40 16.18 -7.04
CA ASN A 591 -30.12 17.48 -6.99
C ASN A 591 -30.01 18.44 -8.20
N PRO A 592 -31.12 19.06 -8.67
CA PRO A 592 -32.52 18.90 -8.23
C PRO A 592 -33.24 17.69 -8.88
N PRO A 593 -34.45 17.31 -8.41
CA PRO A 593 -35.02 15.99 -8.72
C PRO A 593 -35.94 15.96 -9.95
N GLU A 594 -35.54 15.25 -11.01
CA GLU A 594 -36.51 14.49 -11.82
C GLU A 594 -36.68 13.09 -11.21
N PRO A 595 -37.85 12.75 -10.64
CA PRO A 595 -38.08 11.42 -10.09
C PRO A 595 -38.05 10.37 -11.22
N GLY A 596 -37.05 9.49 -11.19
CA GLY A 596 -36.90 8.37 -12.14
C GLY A 596 -35.62 8.32 -12.97
N ARG A 597 -34.59 9.15 -12.71
CA ARG A 597 -33.26 9.00 -13.36
C ARG A 597 -32.17 8.38 -12.45
N CYS A 598 -32.05 8.81 -11.19
CA CYS A 598 -31.02 8.30 -10.25
C CYS A 598 -31.58 7.78 -8.92
N GLN A 599 -32.84 7.37 -8.88
CA GLN A 599 -33.45 6.63 -7.77
C GLN A 599 -33.96 5.30 -8.32
N GLY A 600 -33.32 4.19 -7.95
CA GLY A 600 -33.72 2.83 -8.30
C GLY A 600 -33.10 2.22 -9.56
N SER A 601 -32.02 2.77 -10.11
CA SER A 601 -31.31 2.22 -11.29
C SER A 601 -29.84 1.94 -10.99
N GLU A 602 -29.38 0.75 -11.39
CA GLU A 602 -28.14 0.09 -10.93
C GLU A 602 -26.81 0.77 -11.31
N ASP A 603 -26.83 1.91 -12.04
CA ASP A 603 -25.62 2.65 -12.40
C ASP A 603 -25.91 4.14 -12.69
N CYS A 604 -25.54 5.03 -11.75
CA CYS A 604 -25.65 6.48 -11.97
C CYS A 604 -24.71 7.00 -13.07
N TYR A 605 -23.65 6.26 -13.43
CA TYR A 605 -22.65 6.67 -14.42
C TYR A 605 -23.03 6.27 -15.85
N ALA A 606 -24.07 5.44 -16.02
CA ALA A 606 -24.66 5.11 -17.32
C ALA A 606 -25.28 6.32 -18.05
N TYR A 607 -25.40 7.48 -17.38
CA TYR A 607 -25.76 8.76 -18.01
C TYR A 607 -24.53 9.47 -18.57
N ASP A 608 -24.25 9.20 -19.85
CA ASP A 608 -23.15 9.82 -20.62
C ASP A 608 -23.06 11.35 -20.43
N GLU A 609 -24.19 12.06 -20.33
CA GLU A 609 -24.27 13.53 -20.15
C GLU A 609 -23.51 14.03 -18.90
N TYR A 610 -23.53 13.29 -17.79
CA TYR A 610 -22.86 13.68 -16.54
C TYR A 610 -21.34 13.57 -16.69
N ALA A 611 -20.87 12.42 -17.15
CA ALA A 611 -19.45 12.16 -17.36
C ALA A 611 -18.85 13.04 -18.49
N ILE A 612 -19.61 13.35 -19.54
CA ILE A 612 -19.24 14.34 -20.57
C ILE A 612 -19.02 15.72 -19.92
N SER A 613 -19.96 16.17 -19.08
CA SER A 613 -19.89 17.48 -18.44
C SER A 613 -18.72 17.56 -17.45
N ALA A 614 -18.55 16.52 -16.61
CA ALA A 614 -17.45 16.38 -15.67
C ALA A 614 -16.07 16.35 -16.37
N ASN A 615 -15.92 15.53 -17.41
CA ASN A 615 -14.67 15.48 -18.16
C ASN A 615 -14.36 16.83 -18.82
N ASN A 616 -15.35 17.50 -19.42
CA ASN A 616 -15.16 18.82 -20.01
C ASN A 616 -14.75 19.87 -18.97
N TRP A 617 -15.32 19.85 -17.77
CA TRP A 617 -14.91 20.71 -16.65
C TRP A 617 -13.42 20.56 -16.30
N VAL A 618 -12.93 19.32 -16.15
CA VAL A 618 -11.51 19.07 -15.84
C VAL A 618 -10.60 19.57 -16.96
N HIS A 619 -10.99 19.37 -18.22
CA HIS A 619 -10.25 19.90 -19.36
C HIS A 619 -10.27 21.43 -19.42
N ASP A 620 -11.40 22.07 -19.11
CA ASP A 620 -11.51 23.54 -19.07
C ASP A 620 -10.63 24.13 -17.95
N VAL A 621 -10.65 23.56 -16.74
CA VAL A 621 -9.75 23.94 -15.64
C VAL A 621 -8.28 23.83 -16.08
N ARG A 622 -7.89 22.67 -16.65
CA ARG A 622 -6.54 22.45 -17.21
C ARG A 622 -6.18 23.51 -18.27
N ASN A 623 -7.08 23.77 -19.21
CA ASN A 623 -6.86 24.67 -20.35
C ASN A 623 -6.68 26.12 -19.88
N VAL A 624 -7.42 26.57 -18.87
CA VAL A 624 -7.26 27.92 -18.30
C VAL A 624 -5.91 28.05 -17.58
N ILE A 625 -5.59 27.13 -16.67
CA ILE A 625 -4.35 27.19 -15.87
C ILE A 625 -3.10 27.08 -16.76
N ARG A 626 -3.07 26.10 -17.67
CA ARG A 626 -1.95 25.93 -18.62
C ARG A 626 -1.90 27.04 -19.66
N GLY A 627 -3.04 27.57 -20.09
CA GLY A 627 -3.12 28.73 -20.98
C GLY A 627 -2.41 29.94 -20.38
N VAL A 628 -2.82 30.35 -19.17
CA VAL A 628 -2.20 31.50 -18.46
C VAL A 628 -0.73 31.26 -18.15
N SER A 629 -0.38 30.07 -17.66
CA SER A 629 1.03 29.75 -17.37
C SER A 629 1.90 29.87 -18.62
N ASN A 630 1.42 29.41 -19.79
CA ASN A 630 2.12 29.58 -21.06
C ASN A 630 2.18 31.06 -21.52
N GLU A 631 1.10 31.84 -21.32
CA GLU A 631 1.08 33.28 -21.62
C GLU A 631 2.13 34.06 -20.78
N LEU A 632 2.33 33.63 -19.53
CA LEU A 632 3.30 34.20 -18.58
C LEU A 632 4.73 33.61 -18.71
N GLY A 633 4.90 32.53 -19.46
CA GLY A 633 6.19 31.82 -19.58
C GLY A 633 6.58 31.02 -18.33
N ALA A 634 5.60 30.65 -17.49
CA ALA A 634 5.78 29.92 -16.24
C ALA A 634 5.50 28.41 -16.40
N THR A 635 6.10 27.60 -15.53
CA THR A 635 5.69 26.19 -15.37
C THR A 635 4.36 26.15 -14.63
N PRO A 636 3.30 25.50 -15.16
CA PRO A 636 2.01 25.42 -14.49
C PRO A 636 2.08 24.50 -13.25
N PRO A 637 1.25 24.73 -12.22
CA PRO A 637 0.96 23.73 -11.20
C PRO A 637 0.44 22.41 -11.81
N LEU A 638 0.63 21.30 -11.10
CA LEU A 638 0.08 20.01 -11.50
C LEU A 638 -1.47 20.04 -11.41
N ILE A 639 -2.15 19.39 -12.36
CA ILE A 639 -3.61 19.27 -12.36
C ILE A 639 -4.02 17.84 -11.97
N THR A 640 -5.03 17.71 -11.12
CA THR A 640 -5.65 16.43 -10.78
C THR A 640 -7.17 16.55 -10.62
N VAL A 641 -7.82 15.47 -10.22
CA VAL A 641 -9.23 15.38 -9.87
C VAL A 641 -9.43 14.23 -8.90
N GLY A 642 -10.10 14.46 -7.78
CA GLY A 642 -10.34 13.42 -6.78
C GLY A 642 -11.46 12.47 -7.20
N LEU A 643 -11.24 11.18 -6.94
CA LEU A 643 -12.14 10.07 -7.29
C LEU A 643 -12.48 9.25 -6.04
N SER A 644 -13.73 9.30 -5.62
CA SER A 644 -14.26 8.52 -4.50
C SER A 644 -14.33 7.04 -4.86
N SER A 645 -13.55 6.19 -4.17
CA SER A 645 -13.35 4.79 -4.57
C SER A 645 -14.30 3.77 -3.92
N GLU A 646 -15.17 4.20 -3.01
CA GLU A 646 -15.90 3.31 -2.07
C GLU A 646 -17.42 3.48 -2.10
N ARG A 647 -17.95 4.03 -3.20
CA ARG A 647 -19.38 4.39 -3.31
C ARG A 647 -20.29 3.16 -3.36
N THR A 648 -21.11 2.98 -2.33
CA THR A 648 -22.25 2.06 -2.30
C THR A 648 -23.50 2.67 -2.95
N ILE A 649 -24.27 1.85 -3.67
CA ILE A 649 -25.62 2.17 -4.12
C ILE A 649 -26.56 2.02 -2.91
N PRO A 650 -27.23 3.09 -2.42
CA PRO A 650 -28.01 3.04 -1.19
C PRO A 650 -29.20 2.06 -1.20
N GLU A 651 -29.66 1.68 -2.39
CA GLU A 651 -30.89 0.89 -2.60
C GLU A 651 -30.62 -0.62 -2.75
N THR A 652 -29.38 -0.99 -3.10
CA THR A 652 -28.96 -2.40 -3.30
C THR A 652 -27.86 -2.85 -2.33
N GLU A 653 -27.24 -1.91 -1.60
CA GLU A 653 -25.99 -2.08 -0.84
C GLU A 653 -24.79 -2.54 -1.70
N GLU A 654 -24.92 -2.55 -3.04
CA GLU A 654 -23.81 -2.93 -3.93
C GLU A 654 -22.84 -1.75 -4.09
N THR A 655 -21.56 -1.97 -3.79
CA THR A 655 -20.49 -1.05 -4.16
C THR A 655 -20.41 -0.95 -5.68
N ILE A 656 -20.53 0.26 -6.24
CA ILE A 656 -20.21 0.46 -7.65
C ILE A 656 -18.74 0.14 -7.82
N SER A 657 -18.43 -0.84 -8.67
CA SER A 657 -17.05 -1.27 -8.83
C SER A 657 -16.20 -0.10 -9.33
N THR A 658 -14.97 0.02 -8.81
CA THR A 658 -13.99 0.96 -9.34
C THR A 658 -13.85 0.80 -10.86
N GLU A 659 -13.90 -0.44 -11.34
CA GLU A 659 -13.86 -0.76 -12.76
C GLU A 659 -14.93 0.00 -13.56
N THR A 660 -16.19 -0.01 -13.09
CA THR A 660 -17.33 0.73 -13.68
C THR A 660 -17.06 2.24 -13.68
N MET A 661 -16.69 2.83 -12.53
CA MET A 661 -16.40 4.27 -12.46
C MET A 661 -15.32 4.66 -13.48
N VAL A 662 -14.23 3.90 -13.57
CA VAL A 662 -13.15 4.18 -14.50
C VAL A 662 -13.59 3.99 -15.96
N ASP A 663 -14.39 2.97 -16.29
CA ASP A 663 -14.93 2.76 -17.65
C ASP A 663 -15.70 4.00 -18.15
N HIS A 664 -16.44 4.68 -17.27
CA HIS A 664 -17.20 5.88 -17.65
C HIS A 664 -16.31 7.11 -17.78
N PHE A 665 -15.47 7.44 -16.80
CA PHE A 665 -14.68 8.68 -16.86
C PHE A 665 -13.48 8.59 -17.83
N PHE A 666 -12.90 7.40 -18.04
CA PHE A 666 -11.66 7.23 -18.84
C PHE A 666 -11.92 6.85 -20.30
N ARG A 667 -13.18 6.80 -20.77
CA ARG A 667 -13.49 6.71 -22.20
C ARG A 667 -13.61 8.08 -22.85
N GLN A 668 -13.35 8.12 -24.16
CA GLN A 668 -13.63 9.27 -25.02
C GLN A 668 -15.09 9.22 -25.48
N TYR A 669 -15.79 10.36 -25.43
CA TYR A 669 -17.19 10.50 -25.83
C TYR A 669 -17.33 11.17 -27.19
N THR A 670 -18.16 10.62 -28.07
CA THR A 670 -18.41 11.19 -29.40
C THR A 670 -19.89 11.18 -29.78
N ASP A 671 -20.32 12.13 -30.61
CA ASP A 671 -21.67 12.13 -31.17
C ASP A 671 -21.87 11.05 -32.25
N GLY A 672 -23.10 10.90 -32.75
CA GLY A 672 -23.42 9.95 -33.83
C GLY A 672 -22.77 10.25 -35.19
N GLY A 673 -22.06 11.38 -35.34
CA GLY A 673 -21.22 11.73 -36.47
C GLY A 673 -19.71 11.51 -36.23
N GLY A 674 -19.32 11.11 -35.02
CA GLY A 674 -17.93 10.93 -34.61
C GLY A 674 -17.22 12.21 -34.13
N ASN A 675 -17.95 13.31 -33.91
CA ASN A 675 -17.36 14.52 -33.33
C ASN A 675 -17.12 14.31 -31.83
N LEU A 676 -16.00 14.81 -31.31
CA LEU A 676 -15.64 14.76 -29.89
C LEU A 676 -16.64 15.57 -29.04
N LEU A 677 -17.26 14.92 -28.06
CA LEU A 677 -18.13 15.55 -27.05
C LEU A 677 -17.38 15.81 -25.74
N ALA A 678 -16.53 14.87 -25.32
CA ALA A 678 -15.59 15.02 -24.22
C ALA A 678 -14.40 14.07 -24.39
N ALA A 679 -13.20 14.53 -24.07
CA ALA A 679 -12.02 13.68 -23.99
C ALA A 679 -12.05 12.82 -22.71
N SER A 680 -11.19 11.81 -22.62
CA SER A 680 -11.07 10.95 -21.44
C SER A 680 -10.40 11.68 -20.27
N LEU A 681 -10.83 11.40 -19.04
CA LEU A 681 -10.40 12.12 -17.83
C LEU A 681 -8.88 12.12 -17.63
N ASP A 682 -8.21 11.01 -17.96
CA ASP A 682 -6.75 10.84 -17.87
C ASP A 682 -5.97 11.83 -18.74
N SER A 683 -6.54 12.30 -19.85
CA SER A 683 -5.91 13.32 -20.71
C SER A 683 -6.05 14.75 -20.17
N GLY A 684 -6.94 14.96 -19.20
CA GLY A 684 -7.17 16.23 -18.50
C GLY A 684 -6.27 16.44 -17.27
N ILE A 685 -5.67 15.38 -16.74
CA ILE A 685 -4.93 15.38 -15.47
C ILE A 685 -3.45 15.03 -15.65
N ASP A 686 -2.64 15.41 -14.67
CA ASP A 686 -1.22 15.08 -14.61
C ASP A 686 -0.96 13.88 -13.68
N PHE A 687 -1.85 13.62 -12.73
CA PHE A 687 -1.85 12.43 -11.88
C PHE A 687 -3.29 12.07 -11.48
N ILE A 688 -3.53 10.81 -11.12
CA ILE A 688 -4.80 10.36 -10.55
C ILE A 688 -4.80 10.60 -9.04
N SER A 689 -5.86 11.21 -8.55
CA SER A 689 -6.17 11.35 -7.13
C SER A 689 -7.32 10.44 -6.73
N THR A 690 -7.13 9.58 -5.72
CA THR A 690 -8.17 8.64 -5.27
C THR A 690 -8.43 8.80 -3.80
N HIS A 691 -9.69 8.81 -3.40
CA HIS A 691 -10.11 8.93 -2.02
C HIS A 691 -10.53 7.56 -1.51
N ARG A 692 -9.99 7.19 -0.35
CA ARG A 692 -10.16 5.85 0.20
C ARG A 692 -10.06 5.85 1.72
N TYR A 693 -11.07 5.27 2.33
CA TYR A 693 -11.35 5.42 3.74
C TYR A 693 -11.56 4.09 4.46
N GLY A 694 -11.75 3.00 3.70
CA GLY A 694 -12.11 1.65 4.14
C GLY A 694 -11.28 0.56 3.46
N GLU A 695 -11.69 -0.69 3.63
CA GLU A 695 -10.91 -1.88 3.25
C GLU A 695 -10.44 -1.86 1.80
N VAL A 696 -9.16 -2.18 1.61
CA VAL A 696 -8.49 -2.16 0.31
C VAL A 696 -8.56 -3.52 -0.35
N ASP A 697 -9.28 -3.59 -1.47
CA ASP A 697 -9.10 -4.67 -2.44
C ASP A 697 -8.02 -4.25 -3.45
N ASP A 698 -6.97 -5.06 -3.57
CA ASP A 698 -5.90 -4.91 -4.59
C ASP A 698 -6.46 -4.82 -6.02
N SER A 699 -7.71 -5.26 -6.24
CA SER A 699 -8.40 -5.12 -7.51
C SER A 699 -8.43 -3.67 -8.04
N PHE A 700 -8.42 -2.66 -7.15
CA PHE A 700 -8.38 -1.23 -7.50
C PHE A 700 -7.17 -0.89 -8.38
N PHE A 701 -5.95 -1.18 -7.92
CA PHE A 701 -4.71 -0.91 -8.69
C PHE A 701 -4.57 -1.86 -9.87
N SER A 702 -5.03 -3.10 -9.70
CA SER A 702 -5.09 -4.06 -10.79
C SER A 702 -5.95 -3.54 -11.95
N THR A 703 -6.97 -2.74 -11.67
CA THR A 703 -7.86 -2.13 -12.66
C THR A 703 -7.14 -1.05 -13.46
N PHE A 704 -6.57 -0.03 -12.82
CA PHE A 704 -5.82 1.02 -13.52
C PHE A 704 -4.61 0.46 -14.30
N GLY A 705 -3.81 -0.41 -13.66
CA GLY A 705 -2.58 -0.95 -14.24
C GLY A 705 -2.79 -2.05 -15.29
N ASN A 706 -3.74 -2.97 -15.11
CA ASN A 706 -3.94 -4.11 -16.02
C ASN A 706 -5.08 -3.93 -17.04
N LYS A 707 -6.13 -3.15 -16.74
CA LYS A 707 -7.24 -2.92 -17.69
C LYS A 707 -7.01 -1.69 -18.55
N TYR A 708 -6.64 -0.56 -17.94
CA TYR A 708 -6.49 0.73 -18.64
C TYR A 708 -5.04 1.08 -18.99
N ALA A 709 -4.07 0.28 -18.52
CA ALA A 709 -2.63 0.50 -18.73
C ALA A 709 -2.15 1.90 -18.29
N TYR A 710 -2.78 2.47 -17.26
CA TYR A 710 -2.35 3.70 -16.62
C TYR A 710 -1.04 3.43 -15.86
N ILE A 711 0.03 4.15 -16.22
CA ILE A 711 1.39 3.99 -15.67
C ILE A 711 1.95 5.29 -15.08
N GLU A 712 1.12 6.33 -15.07
CA GLU A 712 1.41 7.65 -14.56
C GLU A 712 1.27 7.69 -13.01
N SER A 713 1.62 8.82 -12.40
CA SER A 713 1.52 9.00 -10.94
C SER A 713 0.11 8.79 -10.40
N ILE A 714 0.02 8.11 -9.26
CA ILE A 714 -1.19 7.97 -8.44
C ILE A 714 -0.91 8.59 -7.07
N VAL A 715 -1.86 9.36 -6.55
CA VAL A 715 -1.85 9.97 -5.21
C VAL A 715 -3.10 9.53 -4.46
N LEU A 716 -2.96 9.15 -3.19
CA LEU A 716 -4.10 8.89 -2.32
C LEU A 716 -4.57 10.21 -1.71
N GLU A 717 -5.35 11.00 -2.46
CA GLU A 717 -5.65 12.42 -2.15
C GLU A 717 -6.57 12.62 -0.93
N GLU A 718 -7.29 11.59 -0.49
CA GLU A 718 -7.86 11.56 0.87
C GLU A 718 -7.72 10.15 1.44
N PHE A 719 -7.09 10.03 2.61
CA PHE A 719 -6.96 8.74 3.31
C PHE A 719 -7.07 8.82 4.82
N GLY A 720 -7.64 7.77 5.41
CA GLY A 720 -7.57 7.51 6.85
C GLY A 720 -8.66 8.19 7.68
N TRP A 721 -9.93 7.93 7.35
CA TRP A 721 -11.13 8.45 8.01
C TRP A 721 -11.15 8.14 9.52
N PRO A 722 -11.11 9.16 10.41
CA PRO A 722 -11.20 8.95 11.84
C PRO A 722 -12.62 9.28 12.32
N THR A 723 -13.40 8.29 12.73
CA THR A 723 -14.58 8.52 13.58
C THR A 723 -14.64 7.54 14.74
N ASP A 724 -14.88 8.07 15.94
CA ASP A 724 -15.40 7.26 17.06
C ASP A 724 -16.20 8.13 18.05
N PRO A 725 -17.45 8.51 17.71
CA PRO A 725 -18.54 8.45 18.67
C PRO A 725 -18.90 6.98 18.88
N LEU A 726 -18.78 6.50 20.12
CA LEU A 726 -19.40 5.26 20.54
C LEU A 726 -20.92 5.49 20.57
N ASN A 727 -21.65 4.48 20.12
CA ASN A 727 -23.08 4.36 20.34
C ASN A 727 -23.38 4.21 21.85
N ASN A 728 -24.67 4.23 22.21
CA ASN A 728 -25.14 4.08 23.59
C ASN A 728 -24.76 2.73 24.28
N GLU A 729 -24.11 1.83 23.56
CA GLU A 729 -23.68 0.49 24.01
C GLU A 729 -22.15 0.42 24.22
N GLY A 730 -21.43 1.51 23.95
CA GLY A 730 -19.97 1.58 24.07
C GLY A 730 -19.22 0.97 22.89
N GLN A 731 -19.85 0.88 21.71
CA GLN A 731 -19.27 0.38 20.46
C GLN A 731 -19.23 1.51 19.41
N PRO A 732 -18.23 1.57 18.51
CA PRO A 732 -18.16 2.62 17.49
C PRO A 732 -19.44 2.73 16.66
N ALA A 733 -19.94 3.95 16.46
CA ALA A 733 -21.19 4.20 15.74
C ALA A 733 -21.17 3.73 14.28
N SER A 734 -19.98 3.61 13.68
CA SER A 734 -19.76 2.84 12.45
C SER A 734 -18.67 1.79 12.69
N PRO A 735 -18.91 0.49 12.41
CA PRO A 735 -17.87 -0.53 12.51
C PRO A 735 -16.76 -0.34 11.46
N ASN A 736 -17.03 0.37 10.36
CA ASN A 736 -16.11 0.47 9.22
C ASN A 736 -15.03 1.57 9.35
N TRP A 737 -15.18 2.52 10.29
CA TRP A 737 -14.48 3.82 10.25
C TRP A 737 -13.70 4.17 11.54
N GLN A 738 -13.19 3.16 12.25
CA GLN A 738 -12.65 3.29 13.60
C GLN A 738 -11.20 3.82 13.66
N GLU A 739 -10.84 4.53 14.75
CA GLU A 739 -9.43 4.78 15.15
C GLU A 739 -8.71 3.49 15.65
N GLY A 740 -9.14 2.30 15.23
CA GLY A 740 -8.69 1.00 15.74
C GLY A 740 -9.29 0.62 17.09
N PRO A 741 -8.94 -0.57 17.65
CA PRO A 741 -9.40 -1.00 18.96
C PRO A 741 -8.87 -0.08 20.07
N ALA A 742 -9.47 -0.17 21.26
CA ALA A 742 -9.02 0.57 22.44
C ALA A 742 -7.51 0.48 22.70
N ILE A 743 -6.88 -0.69 22.53
CA ILE A 743 -5.42 -0.85 22.70
C ILE A 743 -4.61 0.00 21.70
N CYS A 744 -5.09 0.19 20.48
CA CYS A 744 -4.43 1.02 19.46
C CYS A 744 -4.74 2.51 19.62
N ARG A 745 -5.90 2.85 20.20
CA ARG A 745 -6.24 4.22 20.62
C ARG A 745 -5.45 4.68 21.85
N GLU A 746 -5.02 3.76 22.71
CA GLU A 746 -4.17 4.03 23.87
C GLU A 746 -2.68 3.93 23.55
N ASP A 747 -2.29 2.97 22.71
CA ASP A 747 -0.92 2.68 22.28
C ASP A 747 -0.89 2.46 20.76
N PRO A 748 -0.82 3.52 19.94
CA PRO A 748 -0.70 3.42 18.48
C PRO A 748 0.62 2.81 18.00
N PHE A 749 1.46 2.35 18.93
CA PHE A 749 2.72 1.65 18.71
C PHE A 749 2.70 0.22 19.23
N ASN A 750 1.52 -0.29 19.61
CA ASN A 750 1.35 -1.67 20.00
C ASN A 750 1.51 -2.60 18.79
N ALA A 751 2.27 -3.70 18.94
CA ALA A 751 2.44 -4.68 17.86
C ALA A 751 1.11 -5.27 17.35
N ALA A 752 0.08 -5.33 18.20
CA ALA A 752 -1.26 -5.76 17.83
C ALA A 752 -1.94 -4.86 16.78
N CYS A 753 -1.44 -3.65 16.55
CA CYS A 753 -1.94 -2.69 15.57
C CYS A 753 -1.25 -2.79 14.21
N PHE A 754 -0.23 -3.64 14.07
CA PHE A 754 0.67 -3.73 12.90
C PHE A 754 0.70 -5.08 12.21
N SER A 755 0.29 -6.15 12.89
CA SER A 755 0.28 -7.51 12.33
C SER A 755 -1.01 -7.80 11.57
N ASP A 756 -0.92 -8.72 10.60
CA ASP A 756 -2.06 -9.45 9.99
C ASP A 756 -3.01 -10.02 11.06
N ALA A 757 -3.99 -9.23 11.50
CA ALA A 757 -5.11 -9.75 12.24
C ALA A 757 -5.84 -10.77 11.34
N PRO A 758 -6.23 -11.96 11.86
CA PRO A 758 -7.05 -12.87 11.09
C PRO A 758 -8.30 -12.13 10.57
N PRO A 759 -8.75 -12.35 9.32
CA PRO A 759 -9.92 -11.68 8.72
C PRO A 759 -11.28 -12.13 9.32
N PHE A 760 -11.26 -12.51 10.60
CA PHE A 760 -12.39 -12.81 11.47
C PHE A 760 -12.36 -11.95 12.76
N LEU A 761 -11.43 -10.99 12.86
CA LEU A 761 -11.44 -9.92 13.87
C LEU A 761 -11.72 -8.58 13.17
N ASP A 762 -13.01 -8.22 13.09
CA ASP A 762 -13.61 -6.95 12.58
C ASP A 762 -13.13 -5.67 13.31
N THR A 763 -11.91 -5.64 13.82
CA THR A 763 -11.48 -4.62 14.80
C THR A 763 -10.03 -4.19 14.72
N ALA A 764 -9.08 -5.05 14.33
CA ALA A 764 -7.72 -4.94 14.86
C ALA A 764 -6.72 -4.02 14.13
N SER A 765 -6.94 -3.66 12.86
CA SER A 765 -6.00 -2.82 12.11
C SER A 765 -6.50 -1.38 11.98
N HIS A 766 -5.62 -0.39 12.19
CA HIS A 766 -5.89 0.97 11.74
C HIS A 766 -6.11 0.94 10.23
N ILE A 767 -7.24 1.45 9.73
CA ILE A 767 -7.44 1.53 8.29
C ILE A 767 -6.38 2.43 7.63
N VAL A 768 -5.89 3.41 8.38
CA VAL A 768 -4.77 4.28 8.01
C VAL A 768 -3.48 3.50 7.82
N GLU A 769 -3.19 2.49 8.65
CA GLU A 769 -2.00 1.65 8.48
C GLU A 769 -2.13 0.73 7.27
N VAL A 770 -3.32 0.20 7.02
CA VAL A 770 -3.62 -0.55 5.78
C VAL A 770 -3.34 0.35 4.57
N LEU A 771 -3.87 1.57 4.56
CA LEU A 771 -3.69 2.52 3.45
C LEU A 771 -2.23 2.97 3.28
N ILE A 772 -1.48 3.15 4.38
CA ILE A 772 -0.03 3.40 4.37
C ILE A 772 0.73 2.18 3.79
N GLU A 773 0.39 0.95 4.21
CA GLU A 773 0.98 -0.26 3.64
C GLU A 773 0.68 -0.41 2.14
N HIS A 774 -0.52 -0.05 1.69
CA HIS A 774 -0.83 -0.03 0.26
C HIS A 774 -0.07 1.08 -0.49
N GLN A 775 0.21 2.23 0.14
CA GLN A 775 1.11 3.24 -0.44
C GLN A 775 2.55 2.71 -0.53
N ARG A 776 3.09 2.08 0.51
CA ARG A 776 4.44 1.45 0.51
C ARG A 776 4.60 0.30 -0.49
N ARG A 777 3.53 -0.43 -0.79
CA ARG A 777 3.54 -1.61 -1.69
C ARG A 777 3.36 -1.25 -3.17
N ASN A 778 2.75 -0.10 -3.46
CA ASN A 778 2.43 0.34 -4.83
C ASN A 778 3.24 1.58 -5.22
N THR A 779 3.29 1.93 -6.51
CA THR A 779 4.07 3.08 -7.01
C THR A 779 3.32 4.40 -6.85
N TYR A 780 2.90 4.71 -5.62
CA TYR A 780 2.29 6.01 -5.30
C TYR A 780 3.33 7.13 -5.32
N ALA A 781 2.90 8.33 -5.72
CA ALA A 781 3.69 9.56 -5.60
C ALA A 781 3.47 10.27 -4.24
N GLY A 782 2.70 9.65 -3.35
CA GLY A 782 2.35 10.15 -2.02
C GLY A 782 0.85 10.08 -1.73
N GLY A 783 0.41 10.83 -0.73
CA GLY A 783 -0.99 10.91 -0.31
C GLY A 783 -1.25 12.06 0.64
N THR A 784 -2.53 12.36 0.86
CA THR A 784 -3.00 13.41 1.76
C THR A 784 -3.87 12.80 2.86
N ALA A 785 -3.42 12.90 4.10
CA ALA A 785 -4.13 12.37 5.25
C ALA A 785 -5.37 13.23 5.55
N PHE A 786 -6.49 12.57 5.77
CA PHE A 786 -7.78 13.19 6.07
C PHE A 786 -8.08 13.04 7.57
N MET A 787 -8.28 14.09 8.35
CA MET A 787 -8.09 15.53 8.10
C MET A 787 -7.42 16.16 9.32
N LEU A 788 -6.79 17.32 9.22
CA LEU A 788 -5.82 17.79 10.22
C LEU A 788 -6.40 17.83 11.64
N THR A 789 -7.60 18.40 11.85
CA THR A 789 -8.16 18.59 13.20
C THR A 789 -9.57 18.04 13.32
N ASP A 790 -10.13 17.97 14.52
CA ASP A 790 -11.59 17.85 14.62
C ASP A 790 -12.30 19.13 14.11
N MET A 791 -13.63 19.09 14.11
CA MET A 791 -14.50 20.23 13.82
C MET A 791 -15.29 20.61 15.08
N ALA A 792 -15.44 21.92 15.34
CA ALA A 792 -16.20 22.43 16.48
C ALA A 792 -17.69 22.06 16.45
N GLN A 793 -18.21 21.62 15.29
CA GLN A 793 -19.54 21.05 15.15
C GLN A 793 -19.81 19.88 16.11
N LYS A 794 -18.80 19.06 16.46
CA LYS A 794 -18.97 17.92 17.37
C LYS A 794 -19.39 18.32 18.79
N ASP A 795 -18.97 19.50 19.25
CA ASP A 795 -19.19 20.01 20.61
C ASP A 795 -20.58 20.66 20.78
N ARG A 796 -21.45 20.59 19.75
CA ARG A 796 -22.81 21.12 19.81
C ARG A 796 -23.75 20.13 20.51
N VAL A 797 -24.78 20.63 21.18
CA VAL A 797 -25.83 19.78 21.78
C VAL A 797 -26.47 18.92 20.68
N GLY A 798 -26.46 17.60 20.87
CA GLY A 798 -26.92 16.62 19.87
C GLY A 798 -25.87 16.23 18.82
N GLY A 799 -24.69 16.87 18.79
CA GLY A 799 -23.64 16.56 17.81
C GLY A 799 -23.23 15.10 17.80
N CYS A 800 -23.01 14.51 18.99
CA CYS A 800 -22.70 13.09 19.16
C CYS A 800 -23.89 12.12 18.96
N GLY A 801 -25.07 12.61 18.58
CA GLY A 801 -26.25 11.79 18.31
C GLY A 801 -26.25 11.27 16.88
N THR A 802 -26.58 9.99 16.68
CA THR A 802 -26.73 9.38 15.35
C THR A 802 -28.10 9.68 14.71
N SER A 803 -28.78 10.77 15.11
CA SER A 803 -30.16 11.04 14.74
C SER A 803 -30.27 12.16 13.70
N PRO A 804 -30.86 11.89 12.52
CA PRO A 804 -31.23 12.94 11.56
C PRO A 804 -32.19 14.00 12.13
N GLU A 805 -32.86 13.71 13.27
CA GLU A 805 -33.78 14.64 13.93
C GLU A 805 -33.06 15.81 14.64
N ASP A 806 -31.78 15.68 14.96
CA ASP A 806 -30.98 16.74 15.63
C ASP A 806 -30.42 17.79 14.63
N GLY A 807 -30.74 17.67 13.34
CA GLY A 807 -30.45 18.66 12.31
C GLY A 807 -29.06 18.58 11.67
N PHE A 808 -28.27 17.54 11.99
CA PHE A 808 -27.05 17.21 11.27
C PHE A 808 -27.34 16.16 10.20
N THR A 809 -27.02 16.48 8.94
CA THR A 809 -27.24 15.62 7.77
C THR A 809 -25.95 14.96 7.25
N PHE A 810 -24.87 14.98 8.05
CA PHE A 810 -23.55 14.48 7.66
C PHE A 810 -22.89 13.78 8.85
N ASP A 811 -22.03 12.79 8.56
CA ASP A 811 -21.30 12.04 9.59
C ASP A 811 -20.33 12.95 10.37
N LEU A 812 -20.22 12.77 11.68
CA LEU A 812 -19.26 13.52 12.51
C LEU A 812 -17.81 13.17 12.14
N PHE A 813 -17.23 13.86 11.16
CA PHE A 813 -15.80 13.74 10.85
C PHE A 813 -14.96 14.23 12.04
N THR A 814 -14.05 13.39 12.51
CA THR A 814 -13.01 13.78 13.46
C THR A 814 -11.65 13.79 12.75
N GLY A 815 -10.64 14.45 13.30
CA GLY A 815 -9.35 14.60 12.63
C GLY A 815 -8.17 13.98 13.34
N LEU A 816 -6.98 14.22 12.80
CA LEU A 816 -5.70 13.77 13.33
C LEU A 816 -5.39 14.38 14.71
N PHE A 817 -5.72 15.66 14.92
CA PHE A 817 -5.50 16.35 16.19
C PHE A 817 -6.81 16.76 16.88
N ALA A 818 -6.86 16.53 18.19
CA ALA A 818 -7.99 16.95 19.01
C ALA A 818 -8.06 18.48 19.15
N ILE A 819 -9.25 19.07 19.06
CA ILE A 819 -9.42 20.55 19.18
C ILE A 819 -9.71 21.02 20.60
N GLY A 820 -9.94 20.10 21.54
CA GLY A 820 -10.59 20.38 22.82
C GLY A 820 -12.07 20.01 22.80
N GLY A 821 -12.82 20.57 23.75
CA GLY A 821 -14.29 20.46 23.81
C GLY A 821 -14.81 19.26 24.59
N GLU A 822 -16.14 19.07 24.52
CA GLU A 822 -16.84 17.93 25.09
C GLU A 822 -16.92 16.86 24.01
N TYR A 823 -16.07 15.84 24.14
CA TYR A 823 -15.95 14.80 23.13
C TYR A 823 -17.08 13.78 23.26
N CYS A 824 -17.48 13.20 22.13
CA CYS A 824 -18.24 11.97 22.14
C CYS A 824 -17.41 10.88 22.84
N ASP A 825 -18.08 9.97 23.55
CA ASP A 825 -17.42 8.76 24.06
C ASP A 825 -16.69 8.07 22.89
N GLY A 826 -15.42 7.68 23.02
CA GLY A 826 -14.71 6.93 21.96
C GLY A 826 -13.23 7.29 21.77
N THR A 827 -12.88 8.57 21.69
CA THR A 827 -11.47 8.98 21.71
C THR A 827 -10.89 8.99 23.13
N THR A 828 -9.62 8.61 23.26
CA THR A 828 -8.83 8.73 24.48
C THR A 828 -8.22 10.12 24.66
N THR A 829 -8.20 10.93 23.58
CA THR A 829 -7.42 12.17 23.48
C THR A 829 -8.33 13.37 23.24
N THR A 830 -8.59 14.13 24.31
CA THR A 830 -9.49 15.31 24.26
C THR A 830 -8.76 16.65 24.43
N GLN A 831 -7.45 16.65 24.69
CA GLN A 831 -6.70 17.89 24.90
C GLN A 831 -6.35 18.58 23.57
N ARG A 832 -6.62 19.89 23.47
CA ARG A 832 -6.37 20.68 22.26
C ARG A 832 -4.92 20.56 21.76
N GLY A 833 -4.77 20.26 20.48
CA GLY A 833 -3.51 20.08 19.77
C GLY A 833 -2.80 18.76 20.03
N PHE A 834 -3.43 17.82 20.77
CA PHE A 834 -2.82 16.50 20.97
C PHE A 834 -3.06 15.61 19.75
N PRO A 835 -2.04 14.85 19.33
CA PRO A 835 -2.16 13.86 18.27
C PRO A 835 -3.03 12.70 18.76
N LYS A 836 -3.94 12.23 17.90
CA LYS A 836 -4.59 10.94 18.09
C LYS A 836 -3.71 9.80 17.60
N ALA A 837 -4.18 8.56 17.81
CA ALA A 837 -3.53 7.36 17.32
C ALA A 837 -3.22 7.44 15.82
N THR A 838 -4.19 7.89 15.01
CA THR A 838 -4.04 8.10 13.57
C THR A 838 -2.96 9.11 13.19
N ALA A 839 -2.89 10.27 13.86
CA ALA A 839 -1.84 11.27 13.63
C ALA A 839 -0.44 10.72 13.89
N SER A 840 -0.33 9.87 14.89
CA SER A 840 0.93 9.24 15.29
C SER A 840 1.42 8.22 14.26
N ARG A 841 0.50 7.56 13.52
CA ARG A 841 0.82 6.72 12.36
C ARG A 841 1.24 7.53 11.13
N VAL A 842 0.48 8.56 10.77
CA VAL A 842 0.80 9.46 9.65
C VAL A 842 2.17 10.13 9.86
N CYS A 843 2.44 10.59 11.08
CA CYS A 843 3.73 11.16 11.50
C CYS A 843 4.91 10.21 11.25
N LEU A 844 4.78 8.91 11.59
CA LEU A 844 5.87 7.96 11.31
C LEU A 844 6.06 7.75 9.81
N TYR A 845 4.96 7.64 9.06
CA TYR A 845 5.02 7.41 7.62
C TYR A 845 5.69 8.56 6.86
N TYR A 846 5.34 9.81 7.15
CA TYR A 846 5.95 10.97 6.48
C TYR A 846 7.42 11.20 6.87
N HIS A 847 7.90 10.57 7.94
CA HIS A 847 9.30 10.62 8.35
C HIS A 847 10.06 9.28 8.15
N GLU A 848 9.49 8.30 7.44
CA GLU A 848 10.13 6.98 7.30
C GLU A 848 11.42 7.00 6.46
N ASP A 849 11.56 7.99 5.58
CA ASP A 849 12.74 8.26 4.77
C ASP A 849 13.79 9.17 5.47
N ASP A 850 13.50 9.72 6.66
CA ASP A 850 14.44 10.55 7.44
C ASP A 850 15.16 9.71 8.52
N PRO A 851 16.40 9.23 8.28
CA PRO A 851 17.14 8.42 9.24
C PRO A 851 17.61 9.20 10.48
N SER A 852 17.44 10.53 10.50
CA SER A 852 17.74 11.38 11.67
C SER A 852 16.53 11.58 12.59
N PHE A 853 15.34 11.15 12.16
CA PHE A 853 14.10 11.37 12.89
C PHE A 853 14.01 10.54 14.18
N ASP A 854 13.86 11.22 15.32
CA ASP A 854 13.47 10.54 16.57
C ASP A 854 12.00 10.10 16.45
N VAL A 855 11.76 8.82 16.18
CA VAL A 855 10.42 8.20 16.14
C VAL A 855 9.60 8.48 17.41
N ASN A 856 10.25 8.78 18.55
CA ASN A 856 9.55 9.20 19.76
C ASN A 856 8.91 10.60 19.64
N ARG A 857 9.20 11.39 18.60
CA ARG A 857 8.49 12.64 18.31
C ARG A 857 7.02 12.36 17.97
N CYS A 858 6.74 11.27 17.25
CA CYS A 858 5.37 10.77 17.01
C CYS A 858 4.74 10.09 18.24
N THR A 859 5.48 9.93 19.35
CA THR A 859 4.99 9.31 20.60
C THR A 859 4.93 10.30 21.77
N ARG A 860 5.27 11.58 21.53
CA ARG A 860 5.38 12.61 22.56
C ARG A 860 4.62 13.87 22.17
N VAL A 861 3.92 14.42 23.15
CA VAL A 861 3.18 15.68 23.00
C VAL A 861 4.18 16.85 22.95
N PRO A 862 4.09 17.76 21.96
CA PRO A 862 4.76 19.05 22.02
C PRO A 862 4.12 19.90 23.14
N SER A 863 4.86 20.17 24.21
CA SER A 863 4.42 21.18 25.17
C SER A 863 4.50 22.57 24.53
N ALA A 864 3.72 23.53 25.04
CA ALA A 864 3.75 24.92 24.57
C ALA A 864 5.11 25.62 24.75
N GLU A 865 6.08 24.97 25.41
CA GLU A 865 7.43 25.45 25.67
C GLU A 865 8.52 24.59 24.98
N GLY A 866 8.15 23.66 24.09
CA GLY A 866 9.09 22.81 23.35
C GLY A 866 9.75 21.69 24.16
N VAL A 867 9.23 21.38 25.35
CA VAL A 867 9.72 20.29 26.21
C VAL A 867 8.87 19.04 26.01
N TYR A 868 9.44 18.02 25.37
CA TYR A 868 8.80 16.74 25.17
C TYR A 868 8.62 15.97 26.49
N LEU A 869 7.37 15.63 26.84
CA LEU A 869 7.07 14.71 27.93
C LEU A 869 6.66 13.34 27.35
N PRO A 870 7.10 12.22 27.95
CA PRO A 870 6.69 10.89 27.52
C PRO A 870 5.19 10.68 27.81
N LEU A 871 4.49 9.98 26.90
CA LEU A 871 3.20 9.36 27.22
C LEU A 871 3.37 8.48 28.46
N VAL A 872 2.70 8.85 29.55
CA VAL A 872 2.79 8.14 30.82
C VAL A 872 2.01 6.84 30.69
N ARG A 873 2.73 5.72 30.51
CA ARG A 873 2.18 4.38 30.75
C ARG A 873 1.45 4.37 32.10
N ARG A 874 0.15 4.04 32.07
CA ARG A 874 -0.59 3.59 33.25
C ARG A 874 -0.60 2.07 33.31
#